data_AF-A0A971JK46-F1
#
_entry.id   AF-A0A971JK46-F1
#
_cell.length_a   1.000
_cell.length_b   1.000
_cell.length_c   1.000
_cell.angle_alpha   90.00
_cell.angle_beta   90.00
_cell.angle_gamma   90.00
#
_symmetry.space_group_name_H-M   'P 1'
#
loop_
_entity.id
_entity.type
_entity.pdbx_description
1 polymer ?
#
loop_
_entity_poly.entity_id
_entity_poly.type
_entity_poly.pdbx_seq_one_letter_code
_entity_poly.pdbx_strand_id
1 'polypeptide(L)'
;MTRISLLFLGAASAAVLACAGCARDDPGYEYLDNGVIRVGISKTWGGAVGYLAESGRPERNYINRHDSGRLVQYSYYGLPRSNDGVYPDWPWNPVAGGDGHGNPSRILSVSNDGTTIVVRTNPLDWSGDGRRTGTVFETRYTLEGRSVRIQNTLYNDAQDHHSGGPGFDQEIPALYVTTDLETLTYYGGDAPFTGGDLSRAEPGPPPAGMRLQATECWVAYVNAAGFGVGVCVPGVTLIGNAFRSGEQGVAEDDAADTNYFAFCGRFNITPHLVRTDTAYLVLGTLDDIRGLAAERRGETAPVLGRVVAKDDAPPWKNPLWRDGPVQGESVVFVEREAGLPPAADLLFRPESPVELWSPTTGEVFEEGRDFTVDSRRRRLVWVEGSRVPHTPLGTVFPPRGQGALPHRNGRNDLYCAAWRPFHDMQLAVSYAHTGDCWEDLTEYVPTVADETLPRTLGRLRAGAAVHVVVLGDSISVGADASGWWGDLPPFQPPYTELVADALRTAYGADVRLTNLSVGGTTAAWGVEQSAGVAALAPDLVMVAFGMNDQAAGVPAGEYGEYLRRILDSVSAASPETEFIVVASMPSSPEWENTSLRRFEAYAREVRALQGAGRAAADLTTIWTALLTRKPFFALTGNGVNHPNDFGHRIQAQAVLELLGAFGTP
;
A
#
# COMPACT_ATOMS: atom_id res chain seq x y z
N MET A 1 -72.63 -27.06 16.80
CA MET A 1 -72.44 -26.34 15.53
C MET A 1 -71.90 -24.96 15.85
N THR A 2 -70.81 -24.60 15.17
CA THR A 2 -70.33 -23.24 14.85
C THR A 2 -69.71 -22.36 15.95
N ARG A 3 -68.49 -21.92 15.60
CA ARG A 3 -67.52 -21.02 16.27
C ARG A 3 -67.89 -19.54 16.10
N ILE A 4 -67.39 -18.69 17.02
CA ILE A 4 -66.75 -17.36 16.78
C ILE A 4 -65.80 -17.16 18.00
N SER A 5 -64.47 -17.27 17.93
CA SER A 5 -63.41 -16.46 17.28
C SER A 5 -63.19 -15.06 17.87
N LEU A 6 -62.10 -14.89 18.65
CA LEU A 6 -61.20 -13.74 18.58
C LEU A 6 -59.85 -14.09 19.27
N LEU A 7 -58.81 -14.21 18.44
CA LEU A 7 -57.41 -14.37 18.83
C LEU A 7 -56.80 -12.99 19.15
N PHE A 8 -56.00 -12.93 20.21
CA PHE A 8 -54.90 -11.96 20.34
C PHE A 8 -53.61 -12.71 20.74
N LEU A 9 -52.51 -12.21 20.19
CA LEU A 9 -51.18 -12.79 20.06
C LEU A 9 -50.55 -13.33 21.36
N GLY A 10 -49.93 -14.51 21.26
CA GLY A 10 -48.97 -15.01 22.23
C GLY A 10 -47.54 -14.59 21.88
N ALA A 11 -46.84 -13.98 22.83
CA ALA A 11 -45.39 -13.92 22.86
C ALA A 11 -44.90 -15.05 23.78
N ALA A 12 -44.13 -15.99 23.22
CA ALA A 12 -43.42 -17.00 23.99
C ALA A 12 -41.98 -16.55 24.18
N SER A 13 -41.64 -16.19 25.42
CA SER A 13 -40.31 -15.81 25.86
C SER A 13 -39.34 -16.97 25.72
N ALA A 14 -38.25 -16.79 24.97
CA ALA A 14 -37.08 -17.65 25.01
C ALA A 14 -36.29 -17.36 26.30
N ALA A 15 -36.06 -18.39 27.10
CA ALA A 15 -35.23 -18.33 28.29
C ALA A 15 -33.75 -18.19 27.89
N VAL A 16 -33.18 -17.01 28.14
CA VAL A 16 -31.72 -16.82 28.17
C VAL A 16 -31.23 -17.39 29.50
N LEU A 17 -30.46 -18.48 29.44
CA LEU A 17 -29.64 -18.90 30.57
C LEU A 17 -28.51 -17.87 30.72
N ALA A 18 -28.65 -17.00 31.71
CA ALA A 18 -27.54 -16.23 32.25
C ALA A 18 -26.63 -17.18 33.04
N CYS A 19 -25.43 -17.46 32.53
CA CYS A 19 -24.33 -17.90 33.37
C CYS A 19 -23.53 -16.66 33.79
N ALA A 20 -23.50 -16.44 35.10
CA ALA A 20 -22.85 -15.35 35.77
C ALA A 20 -21.32 -15.55 35.81
N GLY A 21 -20.58 -14.46 35.61
CA GLY A 21 -19.16 -14.37 35.96
C GLY A 21 -18.23 -13.74 34.92
N CYS A 22 -18.70 -12.85 34.03
CA CYS A 22 -17.81 -12.19 33.07
C CYS A 22 -16.85 -11.25 33.82
N ALA A 23 -15.54 -11.54 33.78
CA ALA A 23 -14.51 -10.53 34.02
C ALA A 23 -14.87 -9.26 33.21
N ARG A 24 -14.71 -8.09 33.82
CA ARG A 24 -15.03 -6.82 33.15
C ARG A 24 -14.18 -6.73 31.89
N ASP A 25 -14.83 -6.71 30.73
CA ASP A 25 -14.18 -6.39 29.47
C ASP A 25 -13.41 -5.07 29.66
N ASP A 26 -12.09 -5.09 29.49
CA ASP A 26 -11.29 -3.89 29.52
C ASP A 26 -11.60 -3.09 28.24
N PRO A 27 -12.12 -1.86 28.35
CA PRO A 27 -12.42 -1.03 27.18
C PRO A 27 -11.17 -0.73 26.33
N GLY A 28 -9.95 -0.96 26.86
CA GLY A 28 -8.69 -0.91 26.15
C GLY A 28 -8.46 -2.05 25.15
N TYR A 29 -9.33 -3.07 25.10
CA TYR A 29 -9.17 -4.23 24.21
C TYR A 29 -10.40 -4.47 23.31
N GLU A 30 -10.16 -5.11 22.17
CA GLU A 30 -11.15 -5.85 21.40
C GLU A 30 -10.96 -7.35 21.64
N TYR A 31 -12.03 -8.09 21.91
CA TYR A 31 -11.94 -9.50 22.27
C TYR A 31 -12.56 -10.42 21.22
N LEU A 32 -11.95 -11.60 21.06
CA LEU A 32 -12.59 -12.80 20.52
C LEU A 32 -12.59 -13.87 21.61
N ASP A 33 -13.69 -14.61 21.71
CA ASP A 33 -13.86 -15.73 22.62
C ASP A 33 -14.64 -16.84 21.90
N ASN A 34 -14.09 -18.05 21.85
CA ASN A 34 -14.73 -19.21 21.20
C ASN A 34 -15.24 -20.26 22.21
N GLY A 35 -15.29 -19.92 23.50
CA GLY A 35 -15.65 -20.83 24.59
C GLY A 35 -14.53 -21.76 25.04
N VAL A 36 -13.37 -21.72 24.39
CA VAL A 36 -12.18 -22.51 24.76
C VAL A 36 -11.06 -21.58 25.23
N ILE A 37 -10.71 -20.60 24.39
CA ILE A 37 -9.75 -19.54 24.70
C ILE A 37 -10.34 -18.18 24.38
N ARG A 38 -9.77 -17.16 25.00
CA ARG A 38 -10.13 -15.76 24.80
C ARG A 38 -8.87 -14.96 24.51
N VAL A 39 -8.89 -14.16 23.44
CA VAL A 39 -7.79 -13.28 23.04
C VAL A 39 -8.25 -11.83 23.06
N GLY A 40 -7.39 -10.92 23.53
CA GLY A 40 -7.62 -9.49 23.55
C GLY A 40 -6.57 -8.74 22.74
N ILE A 41 -7.04 -7.92 21.81
CA ILE A 41 -6.25 -7.08 20.91
C ILE A 41 -6.26 -5.63 21.42
N SER A 42 -5.07 -5.10 21.75
CA SER A 42 -4.96 -3.79 22.41
C SER A 42 -5.33 -2.64 21.47
N LYS A 43 -6.29 -1.82 21.89
CA LYS A 43 -6.65 -0.56 21.21
C LYS A 43 -5.71 0.59 21.56
N THR A 44 -4.89 0.44 22.59
CA THR A 44 -3.93 1.46 23.04
C THR A 44 -2.52 1.20 22.53
N TRP A 45 -2.16 -0.05 22.24
CA TRP A 45 -0.84 -0.45 21.76
C TRP A 45 -0.94 -1.10 20.38
N GLY A 46 -1.33 -0.27 19.40
CA GLY A 46 -1.23 -0.56 17.97
C GLY A 46 -1.81 -1.91 17.50
N GLY A 47 -2.81 -2.46 18.19
CA GLY A 47 -3.46 -3.70 17.78
C GLY A 47 -2.65 -4.97 18.04
N ALA A 48 -1.65 -4.94 18.92
CA ALA A 48 -0.92 -6.14 19.35
C ALA A 48 -1.72 -6.98 20.34
N VAL A 49 -1.41 -8.28 20.45
CA VAL A 49 -2.07 -9.15 21.44
C VAL A 49 -1.48 -8.87 22.81
N GLY A 50 -2.28 -8.32 23.71
CA GLY A 50 -1.90 -8.07 25.11
C GLY A 50 -2.64 -8.95 26.11
N TYR A 51 -3.55 -9.79 25.64
CA TYR A 51 -4.33 -10.69 26.48
C TYR A 51 -4.56 -12.04 25.80
N LEU A 52 -4.28 -13.12 26.52
CA LEU A 52 -4.64 -14.50 26.15
C LEU A 52 -4.96 -15.30 27.40
N ALA A 53 -6.15 -15.90 27.46
CA ALA A 53 -6.63 -16.66 28.60
C ALA A 53 -7.44 -17.89 28.15
N GLU A 54 -7.62 -18.84 29.06
CA GLU A 54 -8.68 -19.84 28.90
C GLU A 54 -10.03 -19.14 29.09
N SER A 55 -11.02 -19.42 28.23
CA SER A 55 -12.33 -18.75 28.28
C SER A 55 -13.02 -18.92 29.64
N GLY A 56 -12.85 -20.10 30.26
CA GLY A 56 -13.37 -20.40 31.60
C GLY A 56 -12.55 -19.83 32.77
N ARG A 57 -11.44 -19.13 32.51
CA ARG A 57 -10.57 -18.49 33.52
C ARG A 57 -10.10 -17.10 33.05
N PRO A 58 -11.02 -16.17 32.79
CA PRO A 58 -10.70 -14.88 32.18
C PRO A 58 -9.84 -13.97 33.08
N GLU A 59 -9.69 -14.28 34.36
CA GLU A 59 -8.79 -13.60 35.29
C GLU A 59 -7.31 -13.91 35.05
N ARG A 60 -6.99 -14.98 34.31
CA ARG A 60 -5.62 -15.44 34.06
C ARG A 60 -5.16 -15.06 32.65
N ASN A 61 -4.46 -13.94 32.54
CA ASN A 61 -3.75 -13.57 31.32
C ASN A 61 -2.33 -14.18 31.31
N TYR A 62 -1.98 -14.89 30.24
CA TYR A 62 -0.65 -15.48 30.06
C TYR A 62 0.34 -14.57 29.32
N ILE A 63 -0.12 -13.47 28.73
CA ILE A 63 0.73 -12.51 28.01
C ILE A 63 1.24 -11.47 29.01
N ASN A 64 2.55 -11.27 29.05
CA ASN A 64 3.11 -10.13 29.78
C ASN A 64 2.80 -8.85 28.99
N ARG A 65 2.25 -7.84 29.65
CA ARG A 65 1.72 -6.59 29.11
C ARG A 65 2.21 -5.36 29.89
N HIS A 66 3.43 -5.44 30.44
CA HIS A 66 4.01 -4.39 31.28
C HIS A 66 4.13 -3.04 30.54
N ASP A 67 4.44 -3.08 29.24
CA ASP A 67 4.60 -1.90 28.37
C ASP A 67 4.27 -2.24 26.91
N SER A 68 4.34 -1.24 26.02
CA SER A 68 4.06 -1.38 24.58
C SER A 68 5.06 -2.26 23.81
N GLY A 69 6.22 -2.58 24.39
CA GLY A 69 7.24 -3.44 23.82
C GLY A 69 7.10 -4.92 24.21
N ARG A 70 6.39 -5.21 25.30
CA ARG A 70 6.17 -6.56 25.83
C ARG A 70 4.74 -7.00 25.56
N LEU A 71 4.51 -7.64 24.40
CA LEU A 71 3.22 -8.13 23.87
C LEU A 71 3.49 -9.28 22.87
N VAL A 72 2.46 -9.84 22.21
CA VAL A 72 2.69 -10.62 20.98
C VAL A 72 2.61 -9.69 19.78
N GLN A 73 3.75 -9.49 19.09
CA GLN A 73 3.83 -8.49 18.04
C GLN A 73 4.88 -8.77 16.99
N TYR A 74 4.62 -8.25 15.80
CA TYR A 74 5.58 -8.20 14.71
C TYR A 74 6.55 -7.04 14.93
N SER A 75 7.82 -7.31 14.67
CA SER A 75 8.93 -6.37 14.81
C SER A 75 9.90 -6.65 13.67
N TYR A 76 10.11 -5.64 12.82
CA TYR A 76 10.98 -5.80 11.65
C TYR A 76 12.22 -4.93 11.78
N TYR A 77 13.32 -5.30 11.15
CA TYR A 77 14.62 -4.66 11.30
C TYR A 77 15.22 -4.28 9.94
N GLY A 78 15.83 -3.09 9.89
CA GLY A 78 16.50 -2.57 8.71
C GLY A 78 17.54 -1.49 9.05
N LEU A 79 17.99 -0.80 8.01
CA LEU A 79 18.82 0.41 8.12
C LEU A 79 17.95 1.67 7.96
N PRO A 80 18.42 2.88 8.30
CA PRO A 80 19.67 3.20 8.99
C PRO A 80 19.62 2.78 10.47
N ARG A 81 20.78 2.75 11.12
CA ARG A 81 20.88 2.59 12.58
C ARG A 81 20.72 3.93 13.28
N SER A 82 20.11 3.93 14.45
CA SER A 82 19.84 5.10 15.28
C SER A 82 21.11 5.73 15.83
N ASN A 83 21.03 7.04 16.04
CA ASN A 83 22.04 7.84 16.74
C ASN A 83 21.36 8.80 17.74
N ASP A 84 20.25 8.35 18.34
CA ASP A 84 19.41 9.11 19.29
C ASP A 84 20.05 9.31 20.68
N GLY A 85 21.13 8.58 20.98
CA GLY A 85 21.83 8.59 22.27
C GLY A 85 21.20 7.72 23.38
N VAL A 86 19.98 7.22 23.19
CA VAL A 86 19.28 6.30 24.13
C VAL A 86 19.47 4.86 23.69
N TYR A 87 19.28 4.60 22.40
CA TYR A 87 19.50 3.31 21.74
C TYR A 87 20.57 3.49 20.64
N PRO A 88 21.84 3.75 21.02
CA PRO A 88 22.90 3.99 20.05
C PRO A 88 23.13 2.73 19.20
N ASP A 89 23.26 2.93 17.88
CA ASP A 89 23.50 1.86 16.91
C ASP A 89 22.34 0.82 16.80
N TRP A 90 21.13 1.18 17.26
CA TRP A 90 19.95 0.32 17.09
C TRP A 90 19.44 0.34 15.64
N PRO A 91 19.21 -0.80 14.98
CA PRO A 91 18.62 -0.82 13.63
C PRO A 91 17.24 -0.16 13.59
N TRP A 92 16.88 0.45 12.46
CA TRP A 92 15.50 0.87 12.20
C TRP A 92 14.56 -0.30 12.46
N ASN A 93 13.56 -0.07 13.31
CA ASN A 93 12.79 -1.15 13.89
C ASN A 93 11.31 -0.78 14.10
N PRO A 94 10.43 -0.88 13.08
CA PRO A 94 8.98 -0.73 13.25
C PRO A 94 8.41 -1.82 14.17
N VAL A 95 7.76 -1.39 15.26
CA VAL A 95 7.13 -2.28 16.26
C VAL A 95 5.63 -1.99 16.39
N ALA A 96 4.81 -3.06 16.37
CA ALA A 96 3.36 -2.92 16.33
C ALA A 96 2.78 -2.19 17.55
N GLY A 97 3.30 -2.42 18.76
CA GLY A 97 2.76 -1.88 20.01
C GLY A 97 3.19 -0.45 20.31
N GLY A 98 4.43 -0.09 19.99
CA GLY A 98 5.00 1.23 20.29
C GLY A 98 6.52 1.20 20.34
N ASP A 99 7.13 2.31 20.73
CA ASP A 99 8.58 2.45 20.81
C ASP A 99 9.14 2.26 22.22
N GLY A 100 10.47 2.23 22.32
CA GLY A 100 11.22 2.08 23.57
C GLY A 100 11.20 3.32 24.46
N HIS A 101 10.45 4.36 24.10
CA HIS A 101 10.25 5.61 24.85
C HIS A 101 8.87 5.67 25.50
N GLY A 102 8.04 4.64 25.29
CA GLY A 102 6.70 4.53 25.85
C GLY A 102 5.61 5.18 24.99
N ASN A 103 5.91 5.55 23.74
CA ASN A 103 4.90 6.06 22.83
C ASN A 103 4.17 4.89 22.15
N PRO A 104 2.81 4.89 22.14
CA PRO A 104 2.05 3.85 21.45
C PRO A 104 2.01 4.05 19.94
N SER A 105 2.07 2.95 19.20
CA SER A 105 1.82 2.93 17.76
C SER A 105 0.36 3.25 17.44
N ARG A 106 0.13 3.97 16.33
CA ARG A 106 -1.21 4.49 15.98
C ARG A 106 -2.02 3.43 15.24
N ILE A 107 -3.20 3.12 15.78
CA ILE A 107 -4.23 2.39 15.05
C ILE A 107 -4.87 3.32 14.01
N LEU A 108 -4.83 2.90 12.74
CA LEU A 108 -5.46 3.56 11.60
C LEU A 108 -6.92 3.13 11.49
N SER A 109 -7.20 1.85 11.67
CA SER A 109 -8.55 1.29 11.68
C SER A 109 -8.59 0.00 12.51
N VAL A 110 -9.74 -0.28 13.12
CA VAL A 110 -10.04 -1.56 13.75
C VAL A 110 -11.44 -2.00 13.33
N SER A 111 -11.60 -3.27 12.97
CA SER A 111 -12.89 -3.91 12.78
C SER A 111 -12.96 -5.20 13.59
N ASN A 112 -14.14 -5.48 14.15
CA ASN A 112 -14.42 -6.68 14.91
C ASN A 112 -15.84 -7.13 14.56
N ASP A 113 -15.98 -8.32 13.96
CA ASP A 113 -17.28 -8.90 13.62
C ASP A 113 -17.74 -10.00 14.60
N GLY A 114 -16.99 -10.19 15.69
CA GLY A 114 -17.21 -11.24 16.69
C GLY A 114 -16.57 -12.59 16.34
N THR A 115 -16.10 -12.77 15.10
CA THR A 115 -15.35 -13.97 14.65
C THR A 115 -13.93 -13.63 14.22
N THR A 116 -13.73 -12.40 13.74
CA THR A 116 -12.48 -11.88 13.21
C THR A 116 -12.27 -10.46 13.72
N ILE A 117 -11.04 -10.18 14.17
CA ILE A 117 -10.56 -8.80 14.39
C ILE A 117 -9.54 -8.47 13.31
N VAL A 118 -9.68 -7.32 12.65
CA VAL A 118 -8.67 -6.77 11.74
C VAL A 118 -8.23 -5.42 12.27
N VAL A 119 -6.92 -5.25 12.46
CA VAL A 119 -6.32 -3.98 12.87
C VAL A 119 -5.33 -3.50 11.82
N ARG A 120 -5.42 -2.23 11.44
CA ARG A 120 -4.39 -1.54 10.67
C ARG A 120 -3.65 -0.58 11.57
N THR A 121 -2.33 -0.65 11.56
CA THR A 121 -1.44 0.10 12.46
C THR A 121 -0.32 0.75 11.68
N ASN A 122 -0.02 2.01 11.97
CA ASN A 122 1.23 2.64 11.56
C ASN A 122 2.23 2.52 12.73
N PRO A 123 3.20 1.59 12.65
CA PRO A 123 4.10 1.31 13.75
C PRO A 123 5.14 2.42 13.92
N LEU A 124 5.59 2.60 15.15
CA LEU A 124 6.70 3.47 15.50
C LEU A 124 8.02 2.72 15.39
N ASP A 125 9.07 3.47 15.08
CA ASP A 125 10.44 2.98 15.15
C ASP A 125 10.89 2.90 16.61
N TRP A 126 11.39 1.74 17.05
CA TRP A 126 11.71 1.44 18.44
C TRP A 126 12.63 2.48 19.11
N SER A 127 13.66 2.92 18.40
CA SER A 127 14.62 3.94 18.86
C SER A 127 14.29 5.35 18.37
N GLY A 128 13.04 5.57 17.95
CA GLY A 128 12.67 6.74 17.16
C GLY A 128 12.08 7.90 17.96
N ASP A 129 11.71 7.67 19.22
CA ASP A 129 10.92 8.58 20.08
C ASP A 129 9.74 9.26 19.35
N GLY A 130 8.64 8.53 19.18
CA GLY A 130 7.44 8.97 18.49
C GLY A 130 7.60 9.02 16.97
N ARG A 131 8.75 8.58 16.43
CA ARG A 131 9.00 8.55 14.98
C ARG A 131 8.17 7.47 14.31
N ARG A 132 7.24 7.94 13.48
CA ARG A 132 6.47 7.10 12.55
C ARG A 132 7.37 6.50 11.50
N THR A 133 7.05 5.28 11.09
CA THR A 133 7.70 4.62 9.97
C THR A 133 6.85 4.76 8.71
N GLY A 134 7.49 4.63 7.55
CA GLY A 134 6.81 4.47 6.25
C GLY A 134 6.21 3.08 6.06
N THR A 135 5.80 2.41 7.15
CA THR A 135 5.18 1.08 7.08
C THR A 135 3.76 1.11 7.63
N VAL A 136 2.96 0.14 7.20
CA VAL A 136 1.65 -0.18 7.75
C VAL A 136 1.58 -1.68 8.01
N PHE A 137 1.11 -2.07 9.19
CA PHE A 137 0.77 -3.46 9.49
C PHE A 137 -0.74 -3.61 9.41
N GLU A 138 -1.21 -4.58 8.64
CA GLU A 138 -2.60 -5.04 8.71
C GLU A 138 -2.60 -6.45 9.30
N THR A 139 -3.12 -6.58 10.52
CA THR A 139 -3.15 -7.85 11.24
C THR A 139 -4.58 -8.35 11.40
N ARG A 140 -4.83 -9.56 10.92
CA ARG A 140 -6.08 -10.31 11.08
C ARG A 140 -5.91 -11.38 12.15
N TYR A 141 -6.84 -11.41 13.10
CA TYR A 141 -6.91 -12.37 14.19
C TYR A 141 -8.19 -13.19 14.09
N THR A 142 -8.06 -14.52 14.13
CA THR A 142 -9.20 -15.46 14.19
C THR A 142 -8.92 -16.58 15.18
N LEU A 143 -9.96 -17.09 15.85
CA LEU A 143 -9.83 -18.22 16.77
C LEU A 143 -10.08 -19.57 16.07
N GLU A 144 -9.15 -20.50 16.24
CA GLU A 144 -9.23 -21.88 15.73
C GLU A 144 -8.93 -22.85 16.89
N GLY A 145 -9.97 -23.39 17.53
CA GLY A 145 -9.82 -24.28 18.69
C GLY A 145 -9.06 -23.60 19.84
N ARG A 146 -7.87 -24.11 20.18
CA ARG A 146 -6.98 -23.54 21.21
C ARG A 146 -5.96 -22.54 20.67
N SER A 147 -6.11 -22.10 19.43
CA SER A 147 -5.15 -21.21 18.77
C SER A 147 -5.79 -19.90 18.28
N VAL A 148 -4.98 -18.86 18.28
CA VAL A 148 -5.21 -17.60 17.56
C VAL A 148 -4.38 -17.68 16.29
N ARG A 149 -5.04 -17.70 15.13
CA ARG A 149 -4.37 -17.50 13.85
C ARG A 149 -4.16 -16.01 13.66
N ILE A 150 -2.90 -15.63 13.46
CA ILE A 150 -2.44 -14.25 13.29
C ILE A 150 -1.88 -14.13 11.87
N GLN A 151 -2.59 -13.43 10.99
CA GLN A 151 -2.10 -13.10 9.66
C GLN A 151 -1.70 -11.62 9.63
N ASN A 152 -0.42 -11.32 9.48
CA ASN A 152 0.06 -9.95 9.43
C ASN A 152 0.61 -9.63 8.04
N THR A 153 0.05 -8.60 7.40
CA THR A 153 0.58 -8.03 6.18
C THR A 153 1.38 -6.76 6.50
N LEU A 154 2.69 -6.82 6.28
CA LEU A 154 3.57 -5.66 6.23
C LEU A 154 3.44 -4.99 4.86
N TYR A 155 3.12 -3.70 4.87
CA TYR A 155 3.25 -2.79 3.73
C TYR A 155 4.39 -1.83 4.04
N ASN A 156 5.45 -1.82 3.24
CA ASN A 156 6.57 -0.88 3.36
C ASN A 156 6.55 0.12 2.21
N ASP A 157 6.10 1.35 2.45
CA ASP A 157 6.04 2.44 1.48
C ASP A 157 7.32 3.29 1.46
N ALA A 158 8.19 3.14 2.47
CA ALA A 158 9.41 3.92 2.60
C ALA A 158 10.27 3.83 1.31
N GLN A 159 10.35 4.97 0.61
CA GLN A 159 11.14 5.19 -0.61
C GLN A 159 12.65 5.09 -0.36
N ASP A 160 13.05 5.22 0.90
CA ASP A 160 14.44 5.05 1.33
C ASP A 160 14.79 3.57 1.47
N HIS A 161 16.03 3.25 1.08
CA HIS A 161 16.62 1.94 1.27
C HIS A 161 16.80 1.61 2.76
N HIS A 162 15.72 1.16 3.43
CA HIS A 162 15.85 0.32 4.62
C HIS A 162 16.52 -1.04 4.28
N SER A 163 16.65 -1.32 2.97
CA SER A 163 17.44 -2.38 2.34
C SER A 163 18.86 -1.92 1.97
N GLY A 164 19.84 -2.21 2.84
CA GLY A 164 21.26 -1.98 2.51
C GLY A 164 22.26 -2.70 3.42
N GLY A 165 21.78 -3.49 4.38
CA GLY A 165 22.60 -4.24 5.34
C GLY A 165 22.50 -5.76 5.14
N PRO A 166 23.34 -6.55 5.82
CA PRO A 166 23.23 -8.01 5.80
C PRO A 166 21.83 -8.45 6.25
N GLY A 167 21.27 -9.50 5.62
CA GLY A 167 19.91 -9.96 5.85
C GLY A 167 19.59 -10.15 7.33
N PHE A 168 18.80 -9.21 7.87
CA PHE A 168 18.36 -9.14 9.26
C PHE A 168 17.43 -10.31 9.58
N ASP A 169 17.43 -10.71 10.85
CA ASP A 169 16.45 -11.62 11.42
C ASP A 169 15.20 -10.80 11.80
N GLN A 170 14.07 -11.11 11.18
CA GLN A 170 12.80 -10.38 11.27
C GLN A 170 11.86 -11.11 12.24
N GLU A 171 11.35 -10.47 13.28
CA GLU A 171 10.51 -11.13 14.30
C GLU A 171 9.06 -11.28 13.83
N ILE A 172 8.63 -12.54 13.65
CA ILE A 172 7.38 -12.89 12.97
C ILE A 172 6.54 -13.98 13.70
N PRO A 173 6.06 -13.76 14.94
CA PRO A 173 6.22 -12.61 15.81
C PRO A 173 7.18 -12.86 17.00
N ALA A 174 7.40 -11.82 17.80
CA ALA A 174 7.87 -11.91 19.18
C ALA A 174 6.74 -12.33 20.13
N LEU A 175 7.10 -13.03 21.20
CA LEU A 175 6.22 -13.42 22.30
C LEU A 175 6.84 -13.02 23.65
N TYR A 176 6.04 -12.36 24.50
CA TYR A 176 6.32 -12.14 25.90
C TYR A 176 5.24 -12.78 26.78
N VAL A 177 5.65 -13.57 27.77
CA VAL A 177 4.74 -14.26 28.70
C VAL A 177 5.11 -14.05 30.16
N THR A 178 4.17 -14.36 31.06
CA THR A 178 4.37 -14.38 32.51
C THR A 178 5.40 -15.44 32.93
N THR A 179 6.08 -15.21 34.05
CA THR A 179 7.27 -15.99 34.42
C THR A 179 7.00 -17.31 35.11
N ASP A 180 5.74 -17.64 35.42
CA ASP A 180 5.30 -18.97 35.83
C ASP A 180 5.32 -20.01 34.69
N LEU A 181 5.48 -19.55 33.44
CA LEU A 181 5.79 -20.41 32.29
C LEU A 181 7.32 -20.51 32.14
N GLU A 182 7.93 -21.36 32.96
CA GLU A 182 9.38 -21.32 33.22
C GLU A 182 10.24 -22.05 32.18
N THR A 183 9.69 -23.08 31.51
CA THR A 183 10.47 -24.00 30.67
C THR A 183 10.24 -23.73 29.18
N LEU A 184 11.30 -23.35 28.46
CA LEU A 184 11.27 -23.26 27.00
C LEU A 184 11.33 -24.68 26.43
N THR A 185 10.32 -25.08 25.65
CA THR A 185 10.19 -26.42 25.08
C THR A 185 9.99 -26.34 23.57
N TYR A 186 10.69 -27.19 22.83
CA TYR A 186 10.66 -27.25 21.36
C TYR A 186 11.15 -28.62 20.87
N TYR A 187 11.05 -28.89 19.57
CA TYR A 187 11.72 -30.03 18.94
C TYR A 187 12.96 -29.55 18.18
N GLY A 188 14.14 -29.96 18.62
CA GLY A 188 15.44 -29.61 18.02
C GLY A 188 16.14 -30.76 17.29
N GLY A 189 15.46 -31.89 17.10
CA GLY A 189 16.02 -33.06 16.42
C GLY A 189 16.07 -32.91 14.90
N ASP A 190 16.76 -33.85 14.24
CA ASP A 190 16.97 -33.88 12.78
C ASP A 190 15.86 -34.64 12.00
N ALA A 191 14.90 -35.25 12.71
CA ALA A 191 13.76 -35.96 12.14
C ALA A 191 12.42 -35.33 12.56
N PRO A 192 12.08 -34.13 12.04
CA PRO A 192 10.88 -33.41 12.47
C PRO A 192 9.60 -34.18 12.13
N PHE A 193 8.59 -34.04 12.99
CA PHE A 193 7.26 -34.63 12.85
C PHE A 193 7.21 -36.16 12.88
N THR A 194 8.23 -36.82 13.44
CA THR A 194 8.23 -38.28 13.68
C THR A 194 7.86 -38.66 15.11
N GLY A 195 7.49 -37.69 15.96
CA GLY A 195 7.17 -37.92 17.36
C GLY A 195 8.40 -38.14 18.26
N GLY A 196 9.59 -37.69 17.85
CA GLY A 196 10.81 -37.79 18.67
C GLY A 196 10.77 -36.93 19.95
N ASP A 197 11.74 -37.14 20.83
CA ASP A 197 11.81 -36.49 22.14
C ASP A 197 11.94 -34.95 22.05
N LEU A 198 11.28 -34.27 22.99
CA LEU A 198 11.29 -32.80 23.09
C LEU A 198 12.56 -32.29 23.78
N SER A 199 13.11 -31.21 23.24
CA SER A 199 14.18 -30.42 23.85
C SER A 199 13.59 -29.44 24.86
N ARG A 200 14.28 -29.25 25.98
CA ARG A 200 13.91 -28.31 27.05
C ARG A 200 15.10 -27.42 27.38
N ALA A 201 14.84 -26.14 27.59
CA ALA A 201 15.84 -25.15 27.92
C ALA A 201 15.31 -24.14 28.92
N GLU A 202 16.25 -23.52 29.61
CA GLU A 202 16.02 -22.54 30.66
C GLU A 202 16.95 -21.34 30.39
N PRO A 203 16.66 -20.53 29.35
CA PRO A 203 17.58 -19.49 28.90
C PRO A 203 17.94 -18.50 30.01
N GLY A 204 19.15 -17.97 29.96
CA GLY A 204 19.59 -16.90 30.86
C GLY A 204 18.97 -15.54 30.51
N PRO A 205 19.17 -14.52 31.36
CA PRO A 205 18.73 -13.16 31.06
C PRO A 205 19.58 -12.53 29.95
N PRO A 206 19.07 -11.51 29.23
CA PRO A 206 19.87 -10.75 28.27
C PRO A 206 21.15 -10.19 28.91
N PRO A 207 22.31 -10.22 28.21
CA PRO A 207 22.51 -10.68 26.83
C PRO A 207 22.74 -12.20 26.68
N ALA A 208 22.74 -12.98 27.77
CA ALA A 208 23.01 -14.42 27.78
C ALA A 208 21.80 -15.28 27.32
N GLY A 209 20.97 -14.73 26.43
CA GLY A 209 19.86 -15.44 25.80
C GLY A 209 20.32 -16.59 24.90
N MET A 210 19.36 -17.33 24.36
CA MET A 210 19.58 -18.52 23.56
C MET A 210 19.08 -18.33 22.13
N ARG A 211 19.93 -18.63 21.14
CA ARG A 211 19.54 -18.79 19.73
C ARG A 211 19.43 -20.29 19.42
N LEU A 212 18.35 -20.72 18.76
CA LEU A 212 18.10 -22.15 18.51
C LEU A 212 17.35 -22.42 17.21
N GLN A 213 17.28 -23.70 16.83
CA GLN A 213 16.51 -24.20 15.70
C GLN A 213 15.39 -25.13 16.19
N ALA A 214 14.15 -24.76 15.93
CA ALA A 214 12.97 -25.57 16.16
C ALA A 214 12.53 -26.21 14.84
N THR A 215 12.97 -27.43 14.58
CA THR A 215 12.81 -28.08 13.27
C THR A 215 11.38 -28.49 12.96
N GLU A 216 10.49 -28.50 13.96
CA GLU A 216 9.03 -28.64 13.78
C GLU A 216 8.29 -27.29 13.68
N CYS A 217 9.01 -26.17 13.57
CA CYS A 217 8.43 -24.83 13.40
C CYS A 217 7.54 -24.34 14.57
N TRP A 218 7.75 -24.87 15.78
CA TRP A 218 7.05 -24.42 17.00
C TRP A 218 7.98 -24.35 18.22
N VAL A 219 7.69 -23.40 19.12
CA VAL A 219 8.36 -23.22 20.42
C VAL A 219 7.34 -22.75 21.45
N ALA A 220 7.51 -23.17 22.71
CA ALA A 220 6.61 -22.78 23.80
C ALA A 220 7.34 -22.51 25.10
N TYR A 221 6.80 -21.59 25.91
CA TYR A 221 7.06 -21.55 27.34
C TYR A 221 5.92 -22.25 28.07
N VAL A 222 6.27 -23.22 28.92
CA VAL A 222 5.30 -24.03 29.66
C VAL A 222 5.67 -24.12 31.14
N ASN A 223 4.67 -24.35 31.98
CA ASN A 223 4.85 -24.67 33.38
C ASN A 223 5.27 -26.15 33.58
N ALA A 224 5.44 -26.55 34.84
CA ALA A 224 5.83 -27.92 35.20
C ALA A 224 4.85 -29.02 34.72
N ALA A 225 3.59 -28.69 34.44
CA ALA A 225 2.60 -29.62 33.90
C ALA A 225 2.62 -29.70 32.37
N GLY A 226 3.51 -28.95 31.69
CA GLY A 226 3.56 -28.89 30.23
C GLY A 226 2.42 -28.09 29.60
N PHE A 227 1.79 -27.21 30.38
CA PHE A 227 0.76 -26.27 29.90
C PHE A 227 1.34 -24.86 29.78
N GLY A 228 1.02 -24.14 28.71
CA GLY A 228 1.49 -22.77 28.53
C GLY A 228 1.16 -22.21 27.15
N VAL A 229 2.01 -21.30 26.68
CA VAL A 229 1.83 -20.57 25.42
C VAL A 229 2.91 -20.95 24.43
N GLY A 230 2.48 -21.43 23.27
CA GLY A 230 3.34 -21.76 22.14
C GLY A 230 3.07 -20.86 20.93
N VAL A 231 4.08 -20.69 20.10
CA VAL A 231 3.94 -20.09 18.77
C VAL A 231 4.37 -21.15 17.75
N CYS A 232 3.58 -21.28 16.70
CA CYS A 232 3.90 -22.06 15.50
C CYS A 232 3.94 -21.13 14.29
N VAL A 233 5.06 -21.13 13.56
CA VAL A 233 5.24 -20.34 12.33
C VAL A 233 5.62 -21.29 11.20
N PRO A 234 4.64 -21.80 10.43
CA PRO A 234 4.89 -22.82 9.43
C PRO A 234 5.96 -22.42 8.41
N GLY A 235 7.02 -23.24 8.28
CA GLY A 235 8.15 -23.00 7.39
C GLY A 235 9.30 -22.18 8.00
N VAL A 236 9.21 -21.75 9.26
CA VAL A 236 10.26 -20.98 9.95
C VAL A 236 10.77 -21.76 11.15
N THR A 237 12.06 -22.05 11.17
CA THR A 237 12.69 -22.87 12.23
C THR A 237 13.58 -22.05 13.17
N LEU A 238 13.99 -20.86 12.76
CA LEU A 238 14.94 -20.05 13.51
C LEU A 238 14.24 -19.30 14.65
N ILE A 239 14.78 -19.46 15.86
CA ILE A 239 14.54 -18.55 16.98
C ILE A 239 15.74 -17.65 17.12
N GLY A 240 15.57 -16.36 16.84
CA GLY A 240 16.66 -15.38 16.83
C GLY A 240 17.22 -15.12 18.23
N ASN A 241 16.34 -15.13 19.23
CA ASN A 241 16.68 -15.03 20.64
C ASN A 241 15.54 -15.59 21.52
N ALA A 242 15.89 -16.12 22.68
CA ALA A 242 14.99 -16.52 23.75
C ALA A 242 15.66 -16.24 25.10
N PHE A 243 14.94 -15.65 26.05
CA PHE A 243 15.50 -15.31 27.36
C PHE A 243 14.43 -15.37 28.46
N ARG A 244 14.92 -15.39 29.71
CA ARG A 244 14.11 -15.21 30.93
C ARG A 244 14.67 -14.04 31.73
N SER A 245 13.83 -13.10 32.13
CA SER A 245 14.23 -11.90 32.86
C SER A 245 13.50 -11.80 34.18
N GLY A 246 14.25 -11.60 35.27
CA GLY A 246 13.70 -11.39 36.60
C GLY A 246 13.26 -12.65 37.35
N GLU A 247 12.43 -12.49 38.37
CA GLU A 247 11.93 -13.57 39.22
C GLU A 247 11.01 -14.51 38.44
N GLN A 248 11.23 -15.81 38.60
CA GLN A 248 10.47 -16.87 37.94
C GLN A 248 9.37 -17.40 38.85
N GLY A 249 8.33 -18.00 38.26
CA GLY A 249 7.20 -18.57 39.02
C GLY A 249 6.06 -17.59 39.31
N VAL A 250 6.06 -16.40 38.72
CA VAL A 250 5.08 -15.35 38.99
C VAL A 250 4.08 -15.22 37.82
N ALA A 251 2.79 -15.31 38.15
CA ALA A 251 1.68 -15.25 37.20
C ALA A 251 1.11 -13.83 36.97
N GLU A 252 1.87 -12.80 37.31
CA GLU A 252 1.48 -11.39 37.21
C GLU A 252 1.76 -10.85 35.80
N ASP A 253 0.72 -10.34 35.14
CA ASP A 253 0.75 -10.01 33.71
C ASP A 253 1.25 -8.59 33.42
N ASP A 254 1.34 -7.72 34.43
CA ASP A 254 1.90 -6.36 34.34
C ASP A 254 3.24 -6.21 35.08
N ALA A 255 3.86 -7.31 35.50
CA ALA A 255 5.19 -7.33 36.10
C ALA A 255 6.29 -7.00 35.09
N ALA A 256 7.39 -6.38 35.53
CA ALA A 256 8.55 -6.09 34.68
C ALA A 256 9.32 -7.36 34.26
N ASP A 257 9.15 -8.44 35.02
CA ASP A 257 9.76 -9.75 34.82
C ASP A 257 8.99 -10.52 33.73
N THR A 258 9.72 -11.17 32.82
CA THR A 258 9.10 -11.79 31.64
C THR A 258 9.97 -12.88 31.02
N ASN A 259 9.32 -13.81 30.33
CA ASN A 259 9.96 -14.80 29.48
C ASN A 259 9.65 -14.48 28.01
N TYR A 260 10.68 -14.53 27.16
CA TYR A 260 10.61 -14.09 25.77
C TYR A 260 11.19 -15.12 24.81
N PHE A 261 10.60 -15.21 23.63
CA PHE A 261 11.29 -15.68 22.43
C PHE A 261 10.71 -15.01 21.18
N ALA A 262 11.43 -15.06 20.07
CA ALA A 262 10.87 -14.68 18.76
C ALA A 262 11.28 -15.63 17.65
N PHE A 263 10.30 -15.99 16.82
CA PHE A 263 10.56 -16.62 15.53
C PHE A 263 11.13 -15.58 14.58
N CYS A 264 12.18 -15.97 13.86
CA CYS A 264 12.86 -15.06 12.93
C CYS A 264 12.82 -15.57 11.49
N GLY A 265 12.15 -14.81 10.63
CA GLY A 265 12.31 -14.93 9.18
C GLY A 265 13.55 -14.18 8.72
N ARG A 266 14.23 -14.65 7.68
CA ARG A 266 15.39 -13.93 7.12
C ARG A 266 15.03 -13.34 5.77
N PHE A 267 14.77 -12.04 5.75
CA PHE A 267 14.50 -11.27 4.53
C PHE A 267 14.85 -9.80 4.72
N ASN A 268 15.08 -9.12 3.59
CA ASN A 268 15.28 -7.68 3.55
C ASN A 268 13.96 -6.98 3.33
N ILE A 269 13.78 -5.84 4.01
CA ILE A 269 12.64 -4.95 3.78
C ILE A 269 13.05 -4.00 2.67
N THR A 270 12.57 -4.25 1.45
CA THR A 270 12.80 -3.40 0.29
C THR A 270 11.73 -2.33 0.19
N PRO A 271 12.00 -1.18 -0.47
CA PRO A 271 10.96 -0.26 -0.86
C PRO A 271 9.79 -0.99 -1.53
N HIS A 272 8.56 -0.62 -1.17
CA HIS A 272 7.31 -1.20 -1.66
C HIS A 272 7.11 -2.70 -1.33
N LEU A 273 7.86 -3.26 -0.37
CA LEU A 273 7.64 -4.63 0.08
C LEU A 273 6.24 -4.77 0.66
N VAL A 274 5.48 -5.70 0.07
CA VAL A 274 4.26 -6.24 0.66
C VAL A 274 4.55 -7.69 1.02
N ARG A 275 4.40 -8.02 2.30
CA ARG A 275 4.65 -9.37 2.80
C ARG A 275 3.59 -9.76 3.82
N THR A 276 2.98 -10.92 3.63
CA THR A 276 2.12 -11.52 4.64
C THR A 276 2.86 -12.64 5.35
N ASP A 277 2.82 -12.64 6.67
CA ASP A 277 3.29 -13.74 7.50
C ASP A 277 2.10 -14.30 8.29
N THR A 278 2.09 -15.62 8.51
CA THR A 278 1.05 -16.30 9.28
C THR A 278 1.69 -17.05 10.42
N ALA A 279 1.20 -16.79 11.64
CA ALA A 279 1.61 -17.46 12.85
C ALA A 279 0.38 -17.95 13.63
N TYR A 280 0.58 -18.97 14.45
CA TYR A 280 -0.43 -19.52 15.33
C TYR A 280 0.04 -19.38 16.77
N LEU A 281 -0.69 -18.62 17.57
CA LEU A 281 -0.47 -18.50 19.01
C LEU A 281 -1.39 -19.51 19.71
N VAL A 282 -0.82 -20.46 20.44
CA VAL A 282 -1.55 -21.59 21.01
C VAL A 282 -1.46 -21.54 22.53
N LEU A 283 -2.61 -21.61 23.21
CA LEU A 283 -2.67 -21.75 24.66
C LEU A 283 -3.12 -23.17 25.01
N GLY A 284 -2.25 -24.01 25.53
CA GLY A 284 -2.59 -25.41 25.78
C GLY A 284 -1.44 -26.26 26.31
N THR A 285 -1.65 -27.57 26.25
CA THR A 285 -0.61 -28.56 26.55
C THR A 285 0.41 -28.65 25.42
N LEU A 286 1.58 -29.26 25.68
CA LEU A 286 2.56 -29.55 24.64
C LEU A 286 1.99 -30.40 23.50
N ASP A 287 1.03 -31.29 23.77
CA ASP A 287 0.36 -32.09 22.75
C ASP A 287 -0.53 -31.22 21.84
N ASP A 288 -1.24 -30.23 22.41
CA ASP A 288 -2.02 -29.26 21.63
C ASP A 288 -1.11 -28.43 20.70
N ILE A 289 0.01 -27.94 21.25
CA ILE A 289 0.96 -27.06 20.55
C ILE A 289 1.66 -27.82 19.41
N ARG A 290 2.24 -28.98 19.73
CA ARG A 290 2.93 -29.82 18.74
C ARG A 290 1.97 -30.43 17.73
N GLY A 291 0.76 -30.81 18.18
CA GLY A 291 -0.32 -31.30 17.33
C GLY A 291 -0.70 -30.29 16.26
N LEU A 292 -0.94 -29.03 16.64
CA LEU A 292 -1.23 -27.96 15.68
C LEU A 292 -0.08 -27.77 14.69
N ALA A 293 1.17 -27.74 15.16
CA ALA A 293 2.32 -27.62 14.25
C ALA A 293 2.39 -28.77 13.22
N ALA A 294 2.07 -30.00 13.64
CA ALA A 294 2.02 -31.16 12.76
C ALA A 294 0.86 -31.09 11.74
N GLU A 295 -0.29 -30.52 12.12
CA GLU A 295 -1.42 -30.25 11.23
C GLU A 295 -1.07 -29.19 10.18
N ARG A 296 -0.33 -28.15 10.58
CA ARG A 296 0.04 -26.99 9.75
C ARG A 296 1.34 -27.16 8.97
N ARG A 297 2.05 -28.29 9.08
CA ARG A 297 3.41 -28.52 8.50
C ARG A 297 3.56 -28.28 6.99
N GLY A 298 2.46 -28.31 6.24
CA GLY A 298 2.45 -28.06 4.79
C GLY A 298 2.00 -26.65 4.41
N GLU A 299 1.52 -25.87 5.38
CA GLU A 299 1.31 -24.46 5.21
C GLU A 299 2.70 -23.81 5.18
N THR A 300 3.01 -23.08 4.12
CA THR A 300 4.08 -22.10 4.19
C THR A 300 3.40 -20.79 4.57
N ALA A 301 4.04 -19.96 5.40
CA ALA A 301 3.69 -18.54 5.44
C ALA A 301 3.52 -18.09 3.98
N PRO A 302 2.34 -17.59 3.57
CA PRO A 302 2.17 -17.11 2.23
C PRO A 302 3.08 -15.90 2.10
N VAL A 303 4.31 -16.11 1.63
CA VAL A 303 5.00 -15.05 0.93
C VAL A 303 4.06 -14.78 -0.23
N LEU A 304 3.25 -13.73 -0.12
CA LEU A 304 2.82 -13.03 -1.31
C LEU A 304 4.13 -12.68 -1.99
N GLY A 305 4.51 -13.56 -2.90
CA GLY A 305 5.82 -13.66 -3.47
C GLY A 305 5.98 -12.46 -4.34
N ARG A 306 6.38 -11.33 -3.75
CA ARG A 306 6.35 -10.03 -4.42
C ARG A 306 4.87 -9.71 -4.76
N VAL A 307 4.36 -8.53 -4.39
CA VAL A 307 3.61 -7.85 -5.45
C VAL A 307 4.69 -7.62 -6.48
N VAL A 308 4.76 -8.51 -7.46
CA VAL A 308 5.67 -8.37 -8.58
C VAL A 308 5.16 -7.10 -9.27
N ALA A 309 5.71 -5.93 -8.90
CA ALA A 309 6.13 -5.03 -9.96
C ALA A 309 7.07 -5.89 -10.79
N LYS A 310 6.53 -6.51 -11.84
CA LYS A 310 7.28 -7.36 -12.76
C LYS A 310 8.43 -6.59 -13.40
N ASP A 311 8.33 -5.27 -13.32
CA ASP A 311 9.41 -4.35 -13.55
C ASP A 311 10.25 -4.20 -12.26
N ASP A 312 11.45 -4.80 -12.23
CA ASP A 312 12.55 -4.36 -11.34
C ASP A 312 13.00 -2.91 -11.65
N ALA A 313 12.43 -2.31 -12.71
CA ALA A 313 12.61 -0.95 -13.13
C ALA A 313 11.64 -0.01 -12.35
N PRO A 314 12.11 1.15 -11.88
CA PRO A 314 11.24 2.19 -11.35
C PRO A 314 10.09 2.51 -12.31
N PRO A 315 8.87 2.79 -11.82
CA PRO A 315 7.67 2.89 -12.64
C PRO A 315 7.68 4.04 -13.66
N TRP A 316 8.62 4.99 -13.56
CA TRP A 316 8.81 6.05 -14.54
C TRP A 316 9.76 5.68 -15.69
N LYS A 317 10.49 4.55 -15.63
CA LYS A 317 11.38 4.13 -16.73
C LYS A 317 10.58 3.82 -18.01
N ASN A 318 11.24 3.97 -19.16
CA ASN A 318 10.70 3.72 -20.51
C ASN A 318 9.42 4.54 -20.82
N PRO A 319 9.56 5.87 -21.02
CA PRO A 319 8.47 6.69 -21.55
C PRO A 319 7.94 6.16 -22.87
N LEU A 320 6.62 6.29 -23.08
CA LEU A 320 5.95 5.79 -24.29
C LEU A 320 6.48 6.38 -25.61
N TRP A 321 7.10 7.56 -25.56
CA TRP A 321 7.71 8.26 -26.68
C TRP A 321 9.21 8.00 -26.85
N ARG A 322 9.75 7.00 -26.15
CA ARG A 322 11.12 6.50 -26.36
C ARG A 322 11.08 5.06 -26.82
N ASP A 323 12.11 4.65 -27.56
CA ASP A 323 12.28 3.25 -27.95
C ASP A 323 12.46 2.36 -26.71
N GLY A 324 11.76 1.23 -26.68
CA GLY A 324 11.84 0.27 -25.58
C GLY A 324 10.58 -0.57 -25.45
N PRO A 325 10.56 -1.54 -24.52
CA PRO A 325 9.33 -2.26 -24.19
C PRO A 325 8.32 -1.35 -23.47
N VAL A 326 7.04 -1.62 -23.67
CA VAL A 326 5.99 -1.06 -22.82
C VAL A 326 5.98 -1.80 -21.49
N GLN A 327 5.99 -1.07 -20.39
CA GLN A 327 6.03 -1.61 -19.04
C GLN A 327 4.80 -1.23 -18.23
N GLY A 328 4.10 -2.25 -17.73
CA GLY A 328 2.97 -2.12 -16.82
C GLY A 328 1.86 -1.22 -17.34
N GLU A 329 1.55 -1.28 -18.64
CA GLU A 329 0.41 -0.60 -19.24
C GLU A 329 -0.87 -1.07 -18.55
N SER A 330 -1.72 -0.14 -18.14
CA SER A 330 -3.01 -0.48 -17.53
C SER A 330 -4.01 -0.95 -18.58
N VAL A 331 -4.63 -2.11 -18.35
CA VAL A 331 -5.64 -2.73 -19.22
C VAL A 331 -6.85 -3.18 -18.41
N VAL A 332 -8.01 -3.19 -19.05
CA VAL A 332 -9.26 -3.73 -18.48
C VAL A 332 -9.86 -4.66 -19.52
N PHE A 333 -10.16 -5.91 -19.13
CA PHE A 333 -10.90 -6.83 -19.99
C PHE A 333 -12.39 -6.50 -19.90
N VAL A 334 -12.99 -6.11 -21.02
CA VAL A 334 -14.37 -5.65 -21.06
C VAL A 334 -15.23 -6.51 -21.97
N GLU A 335 -16.41 -6.89 -21.49
CA GLU A 335 -17.46 -7.47 -22.32
C GLU A 335 -18.17 -6.38 -23.10
N ARG A 336 -17.74 -6.16 -24.35
CA ARG A 336 -18.26 -5.09 -25.21
C ARG A 336 -19.52 -5.52 -25.97
N GLU A 337 -19.59 -6.78 -26.36
CA GLU A 337 -20.66 -7.32 -27.21
C GLU A 337 -21.04 -8.72 -26.73
N ALA A 338 -22.34 -8.99 -26.68
CA ALA A 338 -22.85 -10.28 -26.24
C ALA A 338 -22.41 -11.40 -27.20
N GLY A 339 -21.84 -12.47 -26.64
CA GLY A 339 -21.37 -13.63 -27.41
C GLY A 339 -19.95 -13.49 -27.98
N LEU A 340 -19.27 -12.36 -27.76
CA LEU A 340 -17.83 -12.23 -28.00
C LEU A 340 -17.05 -12.32 -26.68
N PRO A 341 -15.84 -12.91 -26.69
CA PRO A 341 -15.01 -12.96 -25.48
C PRO A 341 -14.63 -11.54 -25.03
N PRO A 342 -14.50 -11.30 -23.71
CA PRO A 342 -13.92 -10.07 -23.19
C PRO A 342 -12.56 -9.78 -23.82
N ALA A 343 -12.25 -8.51 -24.02
CA ALA A 343 -10.96 -8.11 -24.57
C ALA A 343 -10.44 -6.82 -23.93
N ALA A 344 -9.12 -6.69 -23.92
CA ALA A 344 -8.40 -5.50 -23.50
C ALA A 344 -7.62 -4.90 -24.69
N ASP A 345 -7.67 -3.58 -24.86
CA ASP A 345 -6.94 -2.86 -25.90
C ASP A 345 -5.57 -2.40 -25.40
N LEU A 346 -4.55 -2.51 -26.26
CA LEU A 346 -3.16 -2.12 -26.03
C LEU A 346 -2.78 -0.88 -26.85
N LEU A 347 -1.79 -0.13 -26.38
CA LEU A 347 -1.27 1.05 -27.08
C LEU A 347 -0.54 0.69 -28.39
N PHE A 348 0.41 -0.23 -28.33
CA PHE A 348 1.21 -0.65 -29.49
C PHE A 348 0.94 -2.12 -29.85
N ARG A 349 1.46 -2.57 -30.99
CA ARG A 349 1.36 -3.98 -31.40
C ARG A 349 2.31 -4.82 -30.56
N PRO A 350 1.81 -5.72 -29.71
CA PRO A 350 2.67 -6.53 -28.87
C PRO A 350 3.39 -7.61 -29.68
N GLU A 351 4.60 -7.92 -29.26
CA GLU A 351 5.30 -9.16 -29.54
C GLU A 351 5.10 -10.12 -28.37
N SER A 352 4.77 -11.37 -28.67
CA SER A 352 4.68 -12.42 -27.66
C SER A 352 6.09 -12.89 -27.24
N PRO A 353 6.28 -13.30 -25.97
CA PRO A 353 5.25 -13.41 -24.93
C PRO A 353 4.86 -12.05 -24.33
N VAL A 354 3.58 -11.91 -24.00
CA VAL A 354 3.05 -10.77 -23.25
C VAL A 354 2.94 -11.14 -21.77
N GLU A 355 3.26 -10.17 -20.91
CA GLU A 355 3.26 -10.35 -19.48
C GLU A 355 2.06 -9.66 -18.85
N LEU A 356 1.06 -10.42 -18.36
CA LEU A 356 -0.16 -9.87 -17.76
C LEU A 356 -0.25 -10.25 -16.28
N TRP A 357 -0.53 -9.28 -15.41
CA TRP A 357 -0.74 -9.53 -13.98
C TRP A 357 -1.70 -8.53 -13.34
N SER A 358 -2.20 -8.89 -12.15
CA SER A 358 -2.96 -7.98 -11.28
C SER A 358 -2.01 -7.18 -10.38
N PRO A 359 -1.95 -5.84 -10.47
CA PRO A 359 -1.14 -5.02 -9.58
C PRO A 359 -1.59 -5.08 -8.12
N THR A 360 -2.88 -5.35 -7.89
CA THR A 360 -3.47 -5.36 -6.55
C THR A 360 -3.22 -6.68 -5.81
N THR A 361 -3.22 -7.81 -6.53
CA THR A 361 -3.06 -9.15 -5.94
C THR A 361 -1.72 -9.81 -6.24
N GLY A 362 -0.98 -9.33 -7.24
CA GLY A 362 0.23 -9.95 -7.75
C GLY A 362 -0.02 -11.20 -8.61
N GLU A 363 -1.28 -11.58 -8.85
CA GLU A 363 -1.61 -12.76 -9.65
C GLU A 363 -1.16 -12.57 -11.10
N VAL A 364 -0.41 -13.54 -11.64
CA VAL A 364 0.09 -13.55 -13.02
C VAL A 364 -0.79 -14.47 -13.87
N PHE A 365 -1.12 -13.99 -15.07
CA PHE A 365 -1.96 -14.69 -16.03
C PHE A 365 -1.12 -15.21 -17.21
N GLU A 366 -1.45 -16.40 -17.70
CA GLU A 366 -0.66 -17.14 -18.69
C GLU A 366 -1.23 -16.97 -20.11
N GLU A 367 -0.42 -16.50 -21.06
CA GLU A 367 -0.77 -16.48 -22.48
C GLU A 367 -1.02 -17.91 -23.01
N GLY A 368 -2.09 -18.09 -23.78
CA GLY A 368 -2.55 -19.39 -24.29
C GLY A 368 -3.49 -20.14 -23.34
N ARG A 369 -3.53 -19.78 -22.05
CA ARG A 369 -4.43 -20.35 -21.04
C ARG A 369 -5.49 -19.36 -20.59
N ASP A 370 -5.07 -18.18 -20.14
CA ASP A 370 -5.95 -17.16 -19.59
C ASP A 370 -6.34 -16.11 -20.64
N PHE A 371 -5.46 -15.84 -21.60
CA PHE A 371 -5.72 -14.93 -22.72
C PHE A 371 -4.92 -15.32 -23.95
N THR A 372 -5.29 -14.79 -25.12
CA THR A 372 -4.53 -14.88 -26.37
C THR A 372 -4.21 -13.47 -26.89
N VAL A 373 -3.15 -13.34 -27.69
CA VAL A 373 -2.71 -12.06 -28.23
C VAL A 373 -3.16 -11.90 -29.69
N ASP A 374 -3.99 -10.91 -29.97
CA ASP A 374 -4.25 -10.41 -31.33
C ASP A 374 -3.39 -9.17 -31.57
N SER A 375 -2.14 -9.41 -31.95
CA SER A 375 -1.15 -8.34 -32.18
C SER A 375 -1.60 -7.35 -33.27
N ARG A 376 -2.26 -7.83 -34.33
CA ARG A 376 -2.75 -6.98 -35.43
C ARG A 376 -3.82 -5.99 -34.97
N ARG A 377 -4.67 -6.40 -34.03
CA ARG A 377 -5.70 -5.53 -33.44
C ARG A 377 -5.25 -4.82 -32.17
N ARG A 378 -4.02 -5.04 -31.70
CA ARG A 378 -3.50 -4.56 -30.40
C ARG A 378 -4.41 -4.98 -29.25
N ARG A 379 -4.74 -6.28 -29.17
CA ARG A 379 -5.67 -6.79 -28.15
C ARG A 379 -5.16 -8.01 -27.44
N LEU A 380 -5.50 -8.09 -26.15
CA LEU A 380 -5.55 -9.34 -25.41
C LEU A 380 -7.00 -9.83 -25.42
N VAL A 381 -7.21 -11.09 -25.78
CA VAL A 381 -8.52 -11.71 -25.89
C VAL A 381 -8.65 -12.78 -24.83
N TRP A 382 -9.66 -12.65 -23.98
CA TRP A 382 -9.94 -13.57 -22.89
C TRP A 382 -10.28 -14.97 -23.43
N VAL A 383 -9.87 -16.01 -22.72
CA VAL A 383 -10.10 -17.42 -23.09
C VAL A 383 -11.15 -18.05 -22.18
N GLU A 384 -12.03 -18.90 -22.72
CA GLU A 384 -13.06 -19.60 -21.94
C GLU A 384 -12.47 -20.34 -20.72
N GLY A 385 -13.00 -20.06 -19.53
CA GLY A 385 -12.50 -20.61 -18.26
C GLY A 385 -11.26 -19.92 -17.69
N SER A 386 -10.85 -18.78 -18.25
CA SER A 386 -9.71 -17.99 -17.77
C SER A 386 -9.90 -17.43 -16.36
N ARG A 387 -8.78 -17.25 -15.66
CA ARG A 387 -8.71 -16.61 -14.33
C ARG A 387 -8.74 -15.08 -14.41
N VAL A 388 -8.50 -14.50 -15.59
CA VAL A 388 -8.46 -13.04 -15.78
C VAL A 388 -9.83 -12.45 -15.43
N PRO A 389 -9.91 -11.49 -14.49
CA PRO A 389 -11.16 -10.80 -14.22
C PRO A 389 -11.59 -9.98 -15.44
N HIS A 390 -12.89 -9.94 -15.70
CA HIS A 390 -13.46 -9.12 -16.75
C HIS A 390 -14.67 -8.33 -16.24
N THR A 391 -14.91 -7.18 -16.85
CA THR A 391 -15.94 -6.23 -16.44
C THR A 391 -17.01 -6.09 -17.53
N PRO A 392 -18.30 -6.30 -17.21
CA PRO A 392 -19.38 -5.96 -18.13
C PRO A 392 -19.37 -4.46 -18.48
N LEU A 393 -19.53 -4.09 -19.75
CA LEU A 393 -19.55 -2.68 -20.15
C LEU A 393 -20.64 -1.88 -19.43
N GLY A 394 -21.78 -2.52 -19.12
CA GLY A 394 -22.86 -1.95 -18.34
C GLY A 394 -22.51 -1.62 -16.88
N THR A 395 -21.41 -2.17 -16.34
CA THR A 395 -20.89 -1.78 -15.02
C THR A 395 -20.24 -0.40 -15.07
N VAL A 396 -19.53 -0.09 -16.16
CA VAL A 396 -18.86 1.22 -16.36
C VAL A 396 -19.87 2.27 -16.84
N PHE A 397 -20.83 1.87 -17.67
CA PHE A 397 -21.88 2.72 -18.23
C PHE A 397 -23.28 2.19 -17.88
N PRO A 398 -23.68 2.25 -16.60
CA PRO A 398 -24.97 1.72 -16.16
C PRO A 398 -26.15 2.53 -16.75
N PRO A 399 -27.37 1.97 -16.77
CA PRO A 399 -28.56 2.72 -17.17
C PRO A 399 -28.74 4.00 -16.36
N ARG A 400 -29.33 5.02 -16.96
CA ARG A 400 -29.57 6.31 -16.29
C ARG A 400 -30.33 6.14 -14.97
N GLY A 401 -29.87 6.85 -13.94
CA GLY A 401 -30.35 6.76 -12.56
C GLY A 401 -29.68 5.66 -11.73
N GLN A 402 -28.66 4.99 -12.24
CA GLN A 402 -27.94 3.90 -11.56
C GLN A 402 -26.42 4.14 -11.45
N GLY A 403 -25.88 5.20 -12.05
CA GLY A 403 -24.47 5.58 -11.89
C GLY A 403 -24.29 6.83 -11.02
N ALA A 404 -23.05 7.30 -10.96
CA ALA A 404 -22.67 8.44 -10.11
C ALA A 404 -22.80 9.78 -10.83
N LEU A 405 -22.50 9.82 -12.13
CA LEU A 405 -22.49 11.04 -12.94
C LEU A 405 -23.23 10.84 -14.27
N PRO A 406 -23.80 11.89 -14.88
CA PRO A 406 -24.52 11.73 -16.14
C PRO A 406 -23.57 11.50 -17.33
N HIS A 407 -23.91 10.52 -18.17
CA HIS A 407 -23.23 10.29 -19.43
C HIS A 407 -23.77 11.22 -20.52
N ARG A 408 -22.90 11.73 -21.38
CA ARG A 408 -23.22 12.55 -22.56
C ARG A 408 -24.26 11.94 -23.51
N ASN A 409 -24.44 10.62 -23.54
CA ASN A 409 -25.40 9.96 -24.43
C ASN A 409 -26.87 10.13 -23.96
N GLY A 410 -27.09 10.64 -22.74
CA GLY A 410 -28.40 10.91 -22.14
C GLY A 410 -29.21 9.67 -21.73
N ARG A 411 -28.71 8.45 -21.98
CA ARG A 411 -29.38 7.17 -21.71
C ARG A 411 -28.73 6.37 -20.58
N ASN A 412 -27.44 6.56 -20.37
CA ASN A 412 -26.65 5.92 -19.33
C ASN A 412 -26.14 6.96 -18.34
N ASP A 413 -25.62 6.46 -17.22
CA ASP A 413 -24.73 7.20 -16.33
C ASP A 413 -23.29 6.72 -16.51
N LEU A 414 -22.36 7.41 -15.89
CA LEU A 414 -20.97 7.01 -15.68
C LEU A 414 -20.83 6.45 -14.27
N TYR A 415 -20.20 5.28 -14.16
CA TYR A 415 -19.69 4.82 -12.89
C TYR A 415 -18.49 5.67 -12.50
N CYS A 416 -18.55 6.25 -11.30
CA CYS A 416 -17.46 7.01 -10.70
C CYS A 416 -17.32 6.52 -9.27
N ALA A 417 -16.17 5.94 -8.96
CA ALA A 417 -15.85 5.49 -7.62
C ALA A 417 -14.35 5.68 -7.43
N ALA A 418 -14.00 6.38 -6.36
CA ALA A 418 -12.62 6.54 -5.95
C ALA A 418 -12.16 5.30 -5.17
N TRP A 419 -10.89 5.26 -4.79
CA TRP A 419 -10.30 4.22 -3.93
C TRP A 419 -10.07 2.89 -4.65
N ARG A 420 -10.94 1.89 -4.49
CA ARG A 420 -10.65 0.51 -4.89
C ARG A 420 -11.30 0.02 -6.20
N PRO A 421 -12.55 0.37 -6.54
CA PRO A 421 -13.28 -0.32 -7.61
C PRO A 421 -12.60 -0.35 -8.98
N PHE A 422 -12.02 0.75 -9.44
CA PHE A 422 -11.30 0.75 -10.73
C PHE A 422 -9.96 0.01 -10.65
N HIS A 423 -9.25 0.08 -9.52
CA HIS A 423 -8.00 -0.65 -9.34
C HIS A 423 -8.21 -2.17 -9.35
N ASP A 424 -9.35 -2.67 -8.85
CA ASP A 424 -9.70 -4.10 -8.93
C ASP A 424 -10.11 -4.53 -10.36
N MET A 425 -10.57 -3.61 -11.21
CA MET A 425 -10.88 -3.88 -12.62
C MET A 425 -9.63 -3.87 -13.52
N GLN A 426 -8.57 -3.21 -13.08
CA GLN A 426 -7.39 -2.89 -13.89
C GLN A 426 -6.27 -3.91 -13.66
N LEU A 427 -5.73 -4.42 -14.76
CA LEU A 427 -4.54 -5.26 -14.79
C LEU A 427 -3.38 -4.47 -15.41
N ALA A 428 -2.16 -4.92 -15.18
CA ALA A 428 -0.97 -4.38 -15.81
C ALA A 428 -0.41 -5.35 -16.83
N VAL A 429 0.08 -4.81 -17.95
CA VAL A 429 0.68 -5.58 -19.02
C VAL A 429 2.02 -5.00 -19.48
N SER A 430 3.02 -5.86 -19.63
CA SER A 430 4.32 -5.51 -20.22
C SER A 430 4.56 -6.33 -21.50
N TYR A 431 5.12 -5.69 -22.53
CA TYR A 431 5.40 -6.32 -23.81
C TYR A 431 6.43 -5.55 -24.64
N ALA A 432 7.20 -6.28 -25.45
CA ALA A 432 7.97 -5.68 -26.54
C ALA A 432 7.05 -5.31 -27.70
N HIS A 433 7.39 -4.29 -28.48
CA HIS A 433 6.64 -3.93 -29.67
C HIS A 433 7.58 -3.64 -30.83
N THR A 434 7.18 -4.05 -32.04
CA THR A 434 7.82 -3.64 -33.28
C THR A 434 6.78 -3.12 -34.26
N GLY A 435 7.07 -1.97 -34.89
CA GLY A 435 6.35 -1.46 -36.05
C GLY A 435 5.32 -0.36 -35.81
N ASP A 436 4.74 -0.23 -34.61
CA ASP A 436 3.95 0.96 -34.21
C ASP A 436 4.75 1.73 -33.13
N CYS A 437 4.83 3.06 -33.22
CA CYS A 437 5.52 3.95 -32.27
C CYS A 437 4.62 5.11 -31.81
N TRP A 438 5.13 5.95 -30.90
CA TRP A 438 4.38 7.08 -30.35
C TRP A 438 4.01 8.12 -31.40
N GLU A 439 4.89 8.36 -32.37
CA GLU A 439 4.70 9.31 -33.47
C GLU A 439 3.55 8.93 -34.39
N ASP A 440 3.11 7.66 -34.39
CA ASP A 440 1.89 7.22 -35.08
C ASP A 440 0.60 7.73 -34.40
N LEU A 441 0.69 8.17 -33.14
CA LEU A 441 -0.43 8.67 -32.34
C LEU A 441 -0.51 10.20 -32.35
N THR A 442 0.64 10.87 -32.29
CA THR A 442 0.73 12.32 -32.21
C THR A 442 2.13 12.82 -32.61
N GLU A 443 2.21 14.01 -33.18
CA GLU A 443 3.47 14.69 -33.47
C GLU A 443 4.12 15.29 -32.21
N TYR A 444 3.39 15.36 -31.09
CA TYR A 444 3.91 15.94 -29.85
C TYR A 444 4.72 14.91 -29.05
N VAL A 445 6.01 15.18 -28.93
CA VAL A 445 6.95 14.47 -28.06
C VAL A 445 7.54 15.48 -27.07
N PRO A 446 7.43 15.27 -25.75
CA PRO A 446 8.14 16.09 -24.78
C PRO A 446 9.64 16.04 -25.06
N THR A 447 10.32 17.18 -24.99
CA THR A 447 11.76 17.28 -25.28
C THR A 447 12.47 18.01 -24.16
N VAL A 448 13.73 17.64 -23.93
CA VAL A 448 14.54 18.21 -22.85
C VAL A 448 14.58 19.73 -22.97
N ALA A 449 14.24 20.41 -21.87
CA ALA A 449 14.05 21.84 -21.79
C ALA A 449 15.35 22.60 -21.48
N ASP A 450 16.49 22.19 -22.07
CA ASP A 450 17.82 22.74 -21.76
C ASP A 450 17.93 24.26 -21.94
N GLU A 451 17.28 24.79 -22.97
CA GLU A 451 17.30 26.22 -23.27
C GLU A 451 16.33 27.02 -22.41
N THR A 452 15.25 26.40 -21.93
CA THR A 452 14.18 27.08 -21.18
C THR A 452 14.26 26.90 -19.67
N LEU A 453 14.91 25.84 -19.18
CA LEU A 453 15.15 25.56 -17.75
C LEU A 453 16.66 25.45 -17.41
N PRO A 454 17.52 26.37 -17.87
CA PRO A 454 18.97 26.23 -17.73
C PRO A 454 19.44 26.20 -16.27
N ARG A 455 18.74 26.86 -15.33
CA ARG A 455 19.16 26.89 -13.92
C ARG A 455 18.85 25.58 -13.22
N THR A 456 17.62 25.10 -13.36
CA THR A 456 17.16 23.84 -12.77
C THR A 456 18.01 22.68 -13.27
N LEU A 457 18.18 22.58 -14.59
CA LEU A 457 19.00 21.54 -15.21
C LEU A 457 20.48 21.68 -14.85
N GLY A 458 20.99 22.91 -14.79
CA GLY A 458 22.35 23.18 -14.31
C GLY A 458 22.59 22.67 -12.89
N ARG A 459 21.64 22.91 -11.96
CA ARG A 459 21.70 22.41 -10.58
C ARG A 459 21.61 20.90 -10.50
N LEU A 460 20.64 20.30 -11.20
CA LEU A 460 20.47 18.84 -11.27
C LEU A 460 21.74 18.16 -11.78
N ARG A 461 22.29 18.61 -12.91
CA ARG A 461 23.53 18.06 -13.49
C ARG A 461 24.75 18.21 -12.57
N ALA A 462 24.76 19.24 -11.73
CA ALA A 462 25.81 19.44 -10.72
C ALA A 462 25.60 18.60 -9.44
N GLY A 463 24.51 17.83 -9.33
CA GLY A 463 24.13 17.14 -8.10
C GLY A 463 23.78 18.10 -6.95
N ALA A 464 23.50 19.37 -7.26
CA ALA A 464 23.18 20.38 -6.26
C ALA A 464 21.75 20.21 -5.74
N ALA A 465 21.48 20.70 -4.53
CA ALA A 465 20.13 20.67 -3.98
C ALA A 465 19.15 21.45 -4.88
N VAL A 466 17.95 20.93 -5.08
CA VAL A 466 16.87 21.54 -5.87
C VAL A 466 15.58 21.51 -5.07
N HIS A 467 14.97 22.68 -4.84
CA HIS A 467 13.64 22.77 -4.24
C HIS A 467 12.56 22.85 -5.32
N VAL A 468 11.79 21.78 -5.44
CA VAL A 468 10.62 21.67 -6.31
C VAL A 468 9.36 21.98 -5.51
N VAL A 469 8.59 22.98 -5.93
CA VAL A 469 7.27 23.29 -5.37
C VAL A 469 6.19 22.97 -6.40
N VAL A 470 5.12 22.30 -5.96
CA VAL A 470 3.96 22.01 -6.82
C VAL A 470 2.77 22.83 -6.36
N LEU A 471 2.11 23.51 -7.29
CA LEU A 471 0.85 24.20 -7.08
C LEU A 471 -0.15 23.74 -8.12
N GLY A 472 -1.18 23.02 -7.69
CA GLY A 472 -2.19 22.48 -8.58
C GLY A 472 -3.46 22.02 -7.89
N ASP A 473 -4.25 21.23 -8.62
CA ASP A 473 -5.53 20.69 -8.18
C ASP A 473 -5.44 19.26 -7.60
N SER A 474 -6.56 18.52 -7.57
CA SER A 474 -6.64 17.16 -7.02
C SER A 474 -5.75 16.15 -7.73
N ILE A 475 -5.46 16.35 -9.02
CA ILE A 475 -4.54 15.47 -9.75
C ILE A 475 -3.12 15.64 -9.19
N SER A 476 -2.73 16.87 -8.87
CA SER A 476 -1.42 17.21 -8.30
C SER A 476 -1.31 16.91 -6.81
N VAL A 477 -2.43 16.84 -6.09
CA VAL A 477 -2.48 16.20 -4.75
C VAL A 477 -2.13 14.71 -4.84
N GLY A 478 -2.48 14.06 -5.95
CA GLY A 478 -2.23 12.63 -6.17
C GLY A 478 -3.46 11.74 -6.16
N ALA A 479 -4.65 12.32 -6.30
CA ALA A 479 -5.90 11.56 -6.23
C ALA A 479 -5.90 10.37 -7.21
N ASP A 480 -6.25 9.19 -6.66
CA ASP A 480 -6.32 7.89 -7.32
C ASP A 480 -4.99 7.29 -7.84
N ALA A 481 -3.83 7.81 -7.40
CA ALA A 481 -2.65 6.96 -7.28
C ALA A 481 -2.90 5.89 -6.19
N SER A 482 -2.49 4.65 -6.40
CA SER A 482 -2.73 3.58 -5.43
C SER A 482 -2.05 3.85 -4.08
N GLY A 483 -0.88 4.48 -4.08
CA GLY A 483 -0.17 4.94 -2.88
C GLY A 483 -0.84 6.11 -2.16
N TRP A 484 -1.64 6.93 -2.86
CA TRP A 484 -2.33 8.08 -2.24
C TRP A 484 -3.32 7.66 -1.15
N TRP A 485 -3.91 6.48 -1.29
CA TRP A 485 -4.84 5.93 -0.32
C TRP A 485 -4.15 5.26 0.88
N GLY A 486 -2.86 4.90 0.74
CA GLY A 486 -2.06 4.27 1.80
C GLY A 486 -2.44 2.81 2.13
N ASP A 487 -3.42 2.24 1.43
CA ASP A 487 -3.96 0.90 1.68
C ASP A 487 -4.28 0.06 0.43
N LEU A 488 -3.91 0.56 -0.74
CA LEU A 488 -4.21 -0.06 -2.03
C LEU A 488 -2.91 -0.45 -2.76
N PRO A 489 -2.60 -1.75 -2.88
CA PRO A 489 -1.48 -2.18 -3.72
C PRO A 489 -1.68 -1.75 -5.18
N PRO A 490 -0.61 -1.43 -5.93
CA PRO A 490 0.81 -1.60 -5.59
C PRO A 490 1.44 -0.43 -4.82
N PHE A 491 0.65 0.48 -4.23
CA PHE A 491 1.16 1.63 -3.46
C PHE A 491 2.03 2.58 -4.27
N GLN A 492 1.73 2.74 -5.56
CA GLN A 492 2.49 3.66 -6.38
C GLN A 492 2.24 5.10 -5.90
N PRO A 493 3.30 5.88 -5.63
CA PRO A 493 3.12 7.24 -5.18
C PRO A 493 2.58 8.15 -6.31
N PRO A 494 2.00 9.31 -5.96
CA PRO A 494 1.57 10.31 -6.92
C PRO A 494 2.68 10.75 -7.89
N TYR A 495 2.28 11.24 -9.07
CA TYR A 495 3.25 11.63 -10.11
C TYR A 495 4.27 12.68 -9.67
N THR A 496 3.90 13.56 -8.73
CA THR A 496 4.78 14.62 -8.20
C THR A 496 5.93 14.03 -7.37
N GLU A 497 5.65 12.97 -6.61
CA GLU A 497 6.64 12.20 -5.87
C GLU A 497 7.50 11.36 -6.82
N LEU A 498 6.88 10.70 -7.82
CA LEU A 498 7.61 9.99 -8.88
C LEU A 498 8.62 10.90 -9.60
N VAL A 499 8.26 12.16 -9.87
CA VAL A 499 9.18 13.15 -10.44
C VAL A 499 10.35 13.41 -9.49
N ALA A 500 10.09 13.68 -8.21
CA ALA A 500 11.16 13.95 -7.24
C ALA A 500 12.12 12.75 -7.11
N ASP A 501 11.58 11.54 -7.00
CA ASP A 501 12.38 10.31 -6.87
C ASP A 501 13.22 10.00 -8.10
N ALA A 502 12.62 10.18 -9.28
CA ALA A 502 13.33 10.01 -10.54
C ALA A 502 14.47 11.01 -10.69
N LEU A 503 14.29 12.27 -10.26
CA LEU A 503 15.35 13.28 -10.29
C LEU A 503 16.48 12.95 -9.30
N ARG A 504 16.14 12.53 -8.06
CA ARG A 504 17.14 12.05 -7.08
C ARG A 504 17.95 10.89 -7.66
N THR A 505 17.26 9.94 -8.28
CA THR A 505 17.86 8.73 -8.86
C THR A 505 18.74 9.06 -10.08
N ALA A 506 18.26 9.89 -11.00
CA ALA A 506 18.94 10.17 -12.26
C ALA A 506 20.17 11.06 -12.08
N TYR A 507 20.11 12.01 -11.14
CA TYR A 507 21.13 13.04 -10.98
C TYR A 507 21.97 12.92 -9.70
N GLY A 508 21.55 12.09 -8.73
CA GLY A 508 22.17 12.06 -7.40
C GLY A 508 22.01 13.37 -6.63
N ALA A 509 21.05 14.21 -7.02
CA ALA A 509 20.79 15.52 -6.43
C ALA A 509 19.88 15.39 -5.18
N ASP A 510 20.07 16.28 -4.20
CA ASP A 510 19.14 16.45 -3.08
C ASP A 510 17.88 17.21 -3.56
N VAL A 511 16.83 16.47 -3.88
CA VAL A 511 15.56 17.07 -4.34
C VAL A 511 14.61 17.17 -3.17
N ARG A 512 14.26 18.41 -2.79
CA ARG A 512 13.20 18.68 -1.83
C ARG A 512 11.90 18.92 -2.59
N LEU A 513 10.86 18.14 -2.30
CA LEU A 513 9.51 18.36 -2.82
C LEU A 513 8.66 19.09 -1.78
N THR A 514 7.88 20.08 -2.20
CA THR A 514 6.82 20.68 -1.38
C THR A 514 5.57 20.82 -2.23
N ASN A 515 4.55 20.03 -1.90
CA ASN A 515 3.30 20.01 -2.63
C ASN A 515 2.25 20.86 -1.91
N LEU A 516 1.86 21.98 -2.54
CA LEU A 516 0.84 22.92 -2.05
C LEU A 516 -0.50 22.75 -2.77
N SER A 517 -0.64 21.69 -3.56
CA SER A 517 -1.86 21.42 -4.33
C SER A 517 -3.05 21.14 -3.42
N VAL A 518 -4.25 21.53 -3.86
CA VAL A 518 -5.49 21.30 -3.12
C VAL A 518 -6.60 20.84 -4.06
N GLY A 519 -7.28 19.76 -3.68
CA GLY A 519 -8.37 19.20 -4.48
C GLY A 519 -9.53 20.17 -4.69
N GLY A 520 -10.10 20.17 -5.90
CA GLY A 520 -11.27 20.99 -6.26
C GLY A 520 -10.97 22.47 -6.54
N THR A 521 -9.70 22.89 -6.48
CA THR A 521 -9.30 24.29 -6.73
C THR A 521 -9.01 24.58 -8.20
N THR A 522 -9.11 25.86 -8.58
CA THR A 522 -8.89 26.37 -9.95
C THR A 522 -7.63 27.24 -10.02
N ALA A 523 -7.20 27.62 -11.23
CA ALA A 523 -6.07 28.55 -11.41
C ALA A 523 -6.30 29.91 -10.72
N ALA A 524 -7.55 30.37 -10.59
CA ALA A 524 -7.89 31.57 -9.85
C ALA A 524 -7.49 31.48 -8.36
N TRP A 525 -7.73 30.33 -7.72
CA TRP A 525 -7.25 30.06 -6.36
C TRP A 525 -5.72 29.98 -6.32
N GLY A 526 -5.09 29.39 -7.34
CA GLY A 526 -3.62 29.38 -7.46
C GLY A 526 -3.00 30.78 -7.43
N VAL A 527 -3.68 31.79 -8.01
CA VAL A 527 -3.22 33.19 -7.92
C VAL A 527 -3.18 33.68 -6.48
N GLU A 528 -4.19 33.33 -5.66
CA GLU A 528 -4.24 33.71 -4.24
C GLU A 528 -3.09 33.09 -3.43
N GLN A 529 -2.65 31.88 -3.81
CA GLN A 529 -1.56 31.17 -3.13
C GLN A 529 -0.16 31.53 -3.62
N SER A 530 -0.04 32.25 -4.74
CA SER A 530 1.24 32.53 -5.41
C SER A 530 2.28 33.20 -4.51
N ALA A 531 1.85 34.06 -3.56
CA ALA A 531 2.74 34.67 -2.58
C ALA A 531 3.32 33.65 -1.58
N GLY A 532 2.52 32.65 -1.18
CA GLY A 532 2.97 31.55 -0.33
C GLY A 532 3.98 30.65 -1.03
N VAL A 533 3.77 30.39 -2.34
CA VAL A 533 4.77 29.69 -3.18
C VAL A 533 6.07 30.47 -3.23
N ALA A 534 6.00 31.78 -3.48
CA ALA A 534 7.18 32.63 -3.58
C ALA A 534 8.00 32.67 -2.28
N ALA A 535 7.33 32.67 -1.12
CA ALA A 535 7.97 32.69 0.20
C ALA A 535 8.82 31.44 0.49
N LEU A 536 8.62 30.35 -0.25
CA LEU A 536 9.42 29.13 -0.15
C LEU A 536 10.77 29.23 -0.90
N ALA A 537 10.97 30.26 -1.72
CA ALA A 537 12.15 30.44 -2.57
C ALA A 537 12.52 29.19 -3.41
N PRO A 538 11.58 28.66 -4.23
CA PRO A 538 11.80 27.45 -5.01
C PRO A 538 12.80 27.64 -6.14
N ASP A 539 13.54 26.58 -6.49
CA ASP A 539 14.32 26.54 -7.74
C ASP A 539 13.40 26.26 -8.94
N LEU A 540 12.42 25.35 -8.77
CA LEU A 540 11.46 24.94 -9.78
C LEU A 540 10.03 24.96 -9.22
N VAL A 541 9.08 25.52 -9.97
CA VAL A 541 7.64 25.44 -9.66
C VAL A 541 6.89 24.70 -10.76
N MET A 542 6.14 23.67 -10.38
CA MET A 542 5.16 23.00 -11.25
C MET A 542 3.77 23.61 -11.03
N VAL A 543 3.22 24.26 -12.05
CA VAL A 543 1.88 24.85 -12.02
C VAL A 543 0.92 23.98 -12.83
N ALA A 544 -0.02 23.31 -12.16
CA ALA A 544 -0.82 22.24 -12.75
C ALA A 544 -2.32 22.39 -12.43
N PHE A 545 -3.00 23.25 -13.19
CA PHE A 545 -4.44 23.51 -13.11
C PHE A 545 -5.12 23.28 -14.47
N GLY A 546 -6.43 23.09 -14.48
CA GLY A 546 -7.23 23.03 -15.72
C GLY A 546 -8.43 22.10 -15.63
N MET A 547 -8.37 21.05 -14.79
CA MET A 547 -9.47 20.10 -14.65
C MET A 547 -10.70 20.78 -14.03
N ASN A 548 -10.52 21.48 -12.91
CA ASN A 548 -11.63 22.18 -12.26
C ASN A 548 -12.00 23.48 -12.99
N ASP A 549 -11.05 24.17 -13.62
CA ASP A 549 -11.31 25.35 -14.44
C ASP A 549 -12.23 25.02 -15.62
N GLN A 550 -12.03 23.85 -16.24
CA GLN A 550 -12.96 23.31 -17.23
C GLN A 550 -14.35 23.12 -16.62
N ALA A 551 -14.43 22.37 -15.51
CA ALA A 551 -15.70 22.06 -14.87
C ALA A 551 -16.46 23.32 -14.45
N ALA A 552 -15.72 24.37 -14.06
CA ALA A 552 -16.23 25.67 -13.64
C ALA A 552 -16.63 26.62 -14.79
N GLY A 553 -16.44 26.24 -16.06
CA GLY A 553 -16.87 27.11 -17.15
C GLY A 553 -15.84 28.16 -17.60
N VAL A 554 -14.61 28.16 -17.06
CA VAL A 554 -13.65 29.27 -17.24
C VAL A 554 -13.27 29.44 -18.72
N PRO A 555 -13.32 30.66 -19.30
CA PRO A 555 -12.83 30.90 -20.66
C PRO A 555 -11.31 30.72 -20.77
N ALA A 556 -10.82 30.21 -21.91
CA ALA A 556 -9.39 29.93 -22.11
C ALA A 556 -8.49 31.15 -21.87
N GLY A 557 -8.82 32.32 -22.43
CA GLY A 557 -8.02 33.52 -22.20
C GLY A 557 -7.97 33.94 -20.72
N GLU A 558 -9.04 33.73 -19.96
CA GLU A 558 -9.05 34.03 -18.52
C GLU A 558 -8.19 33.03 -17.73
N TYR A 559 -8.26 31.74 -18.09
CA TYR A 559 -7.38 30.71 -17.55
C TYR A 559 -5.90 31.01 -17.82
N GLY A 560 -5.53 31.38 -19.05
CA GLY A 560 -4.18 31.78 -19.41
C GLY A 560 -3.68 32.98 -18.61
N GLU A 561 -4.55 33.96 -18.38
CA GLU A 561 -4.26 35.13 -17.55
C GLU A 561 -4.05 34.77 -16.06
N TYR A 562 -4.80 33.81 -15.51
CA TYR A 562 -4.55 33.32 -14.15
C TYR A 562 -3.18 32.66 -14.02
N LEU A 563 -2.83 31.77 -14.97
CA LEU A 563 -1.51 31.14 -14.98
C LEU A 563 -0.40 32.19 -15.06
N ARG A 564 -0.51 33.15 -15.99
CA ARG A 564 0.45 34.24 -16.13
C ARG A 564 0.64 35.02 -14.82
N ARG A 565 -0.45 35.34 -14.12
CA ARG A 565 -0.41 36.03 -12.82
C ARG A 565 0.30 35.22 -11.73
N ILE A 566 0.14 33.90 -11.71
CA ILE A 566 0.89 33.02 -10.78
C ILE A 566 2.39 33.14 -11.08
N LEU A 567 2.79 32.96 -12.35
CA LEU A 567 4.20 33.01 -12.77
C LEU A 567 4.82 34.37 -12.45
N ASP A 568 4.13 35.46 -12.78
CA ASP A 568 4.61 36.82 -12.55
C ASP A 568 4.74 37.15 -11.06
N SER A 569 3.79 36.71 -10.23
CA SER A 569 3.83 36.88 -8.78
C SER A 569 5.03 36.18 -8.14
N VAL A 570 5.27 34.91 -8.51
CA VAL A 570 6.44 34.16 -8.01
C VAL A 570 7.74 34.76 -8.54
N SER A 571 7.82 35.09 -9.83
CA SER A 571 9.02 35.69 -10.44
C SER A 571 9.39 37.05 -9.83
N ALA A 572 8.40 37.85 -9.41
CA ALA A 572 8.64 39.14 -8.79
C ALA A 572 9.34 39.04 -7.43
N ALA A 573 9.10 37.96 -6.68
CA ALA A 573 9.66 37.73 -5.35
C ALA A 573 10.84 36.74 -5.35
N SER A 574 10.89 35.84 -6.33
CA SER A 574 11.93 34.83 -6.53
C SER A 574 12.34 34.78 -8.01
N PRO A 575 13.17 35.74 -8.48
CA PRO A 575 13.44 35.95 -9.91
C PRO A 575 14.28 34.86 -10.58
N GLU A 576 14.92 34.00 -9.80
CA GLU A 576 15.70 32.86 -10.30
C GLU A 576 14.88 31.57 -10.41
N THR A 577 13.64 31.56 -9.93
CA THR A 577 12.72 30.42 -10.04
C THR A 577 12.36 30.14 -11.49
N GLU A 578 12.43 28.88 -11.89
CA GLU A 578 11.94 28.40 -13.18
C GLU A 578 10.63 27.63 -13.04
N PHE A 579 9.91 27.45 -14.14
CA PHE A 579 8.54 26.94 -14.13
C PHE A 579 8.32 25.83 -15.16
N ILE A 580 7.60 24.79 -14.75
CA ILE A 580 6.93 23.87 -15.67
C ILE A 580 5.42 24.11 -15.52
N VAL A 581 4.79 24.61 -16.58
CA VAL A 581 3.33 24.77 -16.64
C VAL A 581 2.75 23.50 -17.26
N VAL A 582 1.92 22.79 -16.50
CA VAL A 582 1.33 21.51 -16.91
C VAL A 582 -0.08 21.76 -17.44
N ALA A 583 -0.30 21.52 -18.73
CA ALA A 583 -1.66 21.47 -19.27
C ALA A 583 -2.32 20.19 -18.75
N SER A 584 -3.49 20.31 -18.12
CA SER A 584 -4.19 19.18 -17.50
C SER A 584 -4.57 18.09 -18.53
N MET A 585 -4.63 16.84 -18.09
CA MET A 585 -5.32 15.78 -18.84
C MET A 585 -6.82 16.14 -19.00
N PRO A 586 -7.49 15.77 -20.11
CA PRO A 586 -8.92 15.94 -20.23
C PRO A 586 -9.67 14.98 -19.29
N SER A 587 -10.83 15.40 -18.79
CA SER A 587 -11.80 14.50 -18.16
C SER A 587 -12.44 13.56 -19.18
N SER A 588 -13.18 12.57 -18.69
CA SER A 588 -13.82 11.52 -19.49
C SER A 588 -14.62 12.12 -20.65
N PRO A 589 -14.32 11.75 -21.92
CA PRO A 589 -15.13 12.15 -23.07
C PRO A 589 -16.59 11.72 -22.95
N GLU A 590 -16.89 10.70 -22.16
CA GLU A 590 -18.25 10.22 -21.97
C GLU A 590 -19.03 11.03 -20.93
N TRP A 591 -18.36 11.87 -20.14
CA TRP A 591 -19.01 12.73 -19.15
C TRP A 591 -19.68 13.93 -19.82
N GLU A 592 -20.93 14.20 -19.45
CA GLU A 592 -21.74 15.27 -20.03
C GLU A 592 -21.06 16.65 -19.92
N ASN A 593 -20.36 16.90 -18.82
CA ASN A 593 -19.72 18.20 -18.55
C ASN A 593 -18.33 18.37 -19.19
N THR A 594 -17.81 17.35 -19.90
CA THR A 594 -16.49 17.45 -20.54
C THR A 594 -16.56 18.19 -21.87
N SER A 595 -15.73 19.24 -22.01
CA SER A 595 -15.46 19.95 -23.27
C SER A 595 -14.02 19.77 -23.76
N LEU A 596 -13.77 18.78 -24.61
CA LEU A 596 -12.42 18.53 -25.16
C LEU A 596 -11.84 19.77 -25.86
N ARG A 597 -12.66 20.53 -26.59
CA ARG A 597 -12.25 21.80 -27.22
C ARG A 597 -11.73 22.83 -26.23
N ARG A 598 -12.22 22.83 -24.99
CA ARG A 598 -11.72 23.74 -23.95
C ARG A 598 -10.37 23.27 -23.42
N PHE A 599 -10.18 21.98 -23.18
CA PHE A 599 -8.85 21.45 -22.82
C PHE A 599 -7.83 21.77 -23.92
N GLU A 600 -8.17 21.59 -25.20
CA GLU A 600 -7.31 21.99 -26.33
C GLU A 600 -7.00 23.50 -26.32
N ALA A 601 -7.97 24.34 -25.94
CA ALA A 601 -7.76 25.77 -25.81
C ALA A 601 -6.83 26.10 -24.63
N TYR A 602 -7.02 25.48 -23.47
CA TYR A 602 -6.15 25.62 -22.30
C TYR A 602 -4.71 25.18 -22.61
N ALA A 603 -4.53 24.07 -23.33
CA ALA A 603 -3.22 23.62 -23.77
C ALA A 603 -2.52 24.64 -24.69
N ARG A 604 -3.28 25.35 -25.55
CA ARG A 604 -2.72 26.48 -26.32
C ARG A 604 -2.26 27.63 -25.43
N GLU A 605 -3.02 28.00 -24.40
CA GLU A 605 -2.62 29.03 -23.44
C GLU A 605 -1.37 28.62 -22.67
N VAL A 606 -1.29 27.36 -22.22
CA VAL A 606 -0.10 26.82 -21.54
C VAL A 606 1.14 26.88 -22.45
N ARG A 607 1.03 26.45 -23.71
CA ARG A 607 2.13 26.54 -24.69
C ARG A 607 2.53 27.99 -24.99
N ALA A 608 1.58 28.92 -25.01
CA ALA A 608 1.85 30.34 -25.22
C ALA A 608 2.67 30.98 -24.07
N LEU A 609 2.72 30.37 -22.88
CA LEU A 609 3.52 30.83 -21.74
C LEU A 609 4.98 30.36 -21.79
N GLN A 610 5.36 29.50 -22.73
CA GLN A 610 6.74 29.03 -22.87
C GLN A 610 7.71 30.17 -23.18
N GLY A 611 8.92 30.09 -22.62
CA GLY A 611 9.97 31.09 -22.80
C GLY A 611 11.14 30.87 -21.86
N ALA A 612 11.99 31.88 -21.69
CA ALA A 612 13.11 31.80 -20.77
C ALA A 612 12.60 31.56 -19.32
N GLY A 613 13.09 30.49 -18.68
CA GLY A 613 12.67 30.05 -17.36
C GLY A 613 11.30 29.34 -17.31
N ARG A 614 10.66 29.04 -18.45
CA ARG A 614 9.28 28.56 -18.51
C ARG A 614 9.12 27.47 -19.58
N ALA A 615 8.92 26.23 -19.14
CA ALA A 615 8.60 25.10 -20.01
C ALA A 615 7.12 24.69 -19.88
N ALA A 616 6.61 23.96 -20.87
CA ALA A 616 5.24 23.45 -20.88
C ALA A 616 5.23 21.92 -20.98
N ALA A 617 4.43 21.27 -20.13
CA ALA A 617 4.11 19.86 -20.23
C ALA A 617 2.67 19.71 -20.74
N ASP A 618 2.48 19.39 -22.02
CA ASP A 618 1.17 19.29 -22.65
C ASP A 618 0.52 17.90 -22.47
N LEU A 619 -0.02 17.63 -21.28
CA LEU A 619 -0.72 16.36 -21.03
C LEU A 619 -2.06 16.29 -21.77
N THR A 620 -2.66 17.42 -22.17
CA THR A 620 -3.88 17.39 -22.99
C THR A 620 -3.62 16.68 -24.32
N THR A 621 -2.53 17.02 -25.01
CA THR A 621 -2.18 16.40 -26.29
C THR A 621 -1.79 14.94 -26.11
N ILE A 622 -0.96 14.61 -25.10
CA ILE A 622 -0.58 13.22 -24.77
C ILE A 622 -1.83 12.38 -24.50
N TRP A 623 -2.73 12.84 -23.64
CA TRP A 623 -3.90 12.07 -23.23
C TRP A 623 -4.90 11.89 -24.37
N THR A 624 -5.10 12.92 -25.19
CA THR A 624 -5.92 12.83 -26.41
C THR A 624 -5.38 11.74 -27.34
N ALA A 625 -4.06 11.64 -27.48
CA ALA A 625 -3.41 10.61 -28.29
C ALA A 625 -3.67 9.20 -27.73
N LEU A 626 -3.54 9.00 -26.41
CA LEU A 626 -3.84 7.73 -25.75
C LEU A 626 -5.30 7.29 -25.95
N LEU A 627 -6.25 8.23 -25.86
CA LEU A 627 -7.68 7.95 -26.01
C LEU A 627 -8.08 7.52 -27.42
N THR A 628 -7.20 7.65 -28.43
CA THR A 628 -7.45 7.08 -29.76
C THR A 628 -7.35 5.55 -29.78
N ARG A 629 -6.66 4.95 -28.80
CA ARG A 629 -6.44 3.49 -28.71
C ARG A 629 -6.93 2.87 -27.40
N LYS A 630 -7.08 3.67 -26.34
CA LYS A 630 -7.43 3.19 -24.99
C LYS A 630 -8.78 3.72 -24.52
N PRO A 631 -9.61 2.88 -23.86
CA PRO A 631 -10.76 3.40 -23.15
C PRO A 631 -10.32 4.25 -21.94
N PHE A 632 -11.07 5.32 -21.67
CA PHE A 632 -10.73 6.29 -20.62
C PHE A 632 -10.56 5.66 -19.22
N PHE A 633 -11.42 4.70 -18.88
CA PHE A 633 -11.37 3.99 -17.59
C PHE A 633 -10.20 3.00 -17.46
N ALA A 634 -9.43 2.74 -18.52
CA ALA A 634 -8.16 2.02 -18.39
C ALA A 634 -6.99 2.94 -18.02
N LEU A 635 -7.19 4.26 -18.06
CA LEU A 635 -6.17 5.28 -17.76
C LEU A 635 -6.49 6.07 -16.47
N THR A 636 -7.62 5.78 -15.83
CA THR A 636 -8.15 6.58 -14.70
C THR A 636 -8.56 5.71 -13.54
N GLY A 637 -8.33 6.18 -12.31
CA GLY A 637 -8.65 5.45 -11.08
C GLY A 637 -10.08 5.69 -10.58
N ASN A 638 -10.83 6.59 -11.23
CA ASN A 638 -12.25 6.81 -10.93
C ASN A 638 -13.18 6.85 -12.15
N GLY A 639 -12.65 6.63 -13.36
CA GLY A 639 -13.42 6.65 -14.60
C GLY A 639 -13.83 8.03 -15.12
N VAL A 640 -13.45 9.13 -14.44
CA VAL A 640 -13.94 10.48 -14.74
C VAL A 640 -12.82 11.50 -14.94
N ASN A 641 -11.95 11.72 -13.96
CA ASN A 641 -11.01 12.84 -13.99
C ASN A 641 -9.69 12.62 -13.25
N HIS A 642 -9.56 11.52 -12.49
CA HIS A 642 -8.33 11.22 -11.78
C HIS A 642 -7.59 10.07 -12.47
N PRO A 643 -6.30 10.25 -12.80
CA PRO A 643 -5.49 9.21 -13.42
C PRO A 643 -5.36 8.00 -12.48
N ASN A 644 -5.16 6.80 -13.03
CA ASN A 644 -4.69 5.66 -12.24
C ASN A 644 -3.16 5.66 -12.17
N ASP A 645 -2.57 4.60 -11.61
CA ASP A 645 -1.11 4.43 -11.54
C ASP A 645 -0.41 4.61 -12.90
N PHE A 646 -0.92 3.98 -13.95
CA PHE A 646 -0.34 4.13 -15.29
C PHE A 646 -0.47 5.57 -15.81
N GLY A 647 -1.62 6.20 -15.57
CA GLY A 647 -1.82 7.62 -15.85
C GLY A 647 -0.84 8.53 -15.11
N HIS A 648 -0.61 8.32 -13.83
CA HIS A 648 0.37 9.06 -13.04
C HIS A 648 1.81 8.86 -13.55
N ARG A 649 2.19 7.65 -14.00
CA ARG A 649 3.50 7.41 -14.63
C ARG A 649 3.67 8.26 -15.89
N ILE A 650 2.67 8.30 -16.76
CA ILE A 650 2.72 9.10 -17.99
C ILE A 650 2.89 10.60 -17.67
N GLN A 651 2.21 11.10 -16.64
CA GLN A 651 2.37 12.49 -16.21
C GLN A 651 3.79 12.76 -15.69
N ALA A 652 4.32 11.87 -14.85
CA ALA A 652 5.68 11.98 -14.35
C ALA A 652 6.70 11.93 -15.49
N GLN A 653 6.54 10.99 -16.42
CA GLN A 653 7.41 10.85 -17.59
C GLN A 653 7.45 12.13 -18.41
N ALA A 654 6.31 12.79 -18.65
CA ALA A 654 6.26 14.01 -19.46
C ALA A 654 7.07 15.14 -18.82
N VAL A 655 6.99 15.28 -17.49
CA VAL A 655 7.77 16.26 -16.73
C VAL A 655 9.26 15.87 -16.69
N LEU A 656 9.56 14.59 -16.50
CA LEU A 656 10.92 14.06 -16.41
C LEU A 656 11.70 14.17 -17.73
N GLU A 657 11.01 14.06 -18.85
CA GLU A 657 11.58 14.27 -20.17
C GLU A 657 12.03 15.73 -20.35
N LEU A 658 11.20 16.72 -19.93
CA LEU A 658 11.61 18.13 -19.91
C LEU A 658 12.85 18.35 -19.03
N LEU A 659 12.96 17.60 -17.93
CA LEU A 659 14.07 17.67 -16.99
C LEU A 659 15.24 16.73 -17.33
N GLY A 660 15.25 16.10 -18.51
CA GLY A 660 16.37 15.30 -19.00
C GLY A 660 16.70 14.05 -18.18
N ALA A 661 15.78 13.57 -17.34
CA ALA A 661 16.04 12.51 -16.36
C ALA A 661 16.31 11.13 -16.99
N PHE A 662 16.00 10.95 -18.28
CA PHE A 662 16.20 9.71 -19.02
C PHE A 662 17.51 9.69 -19.84
N GLY A 663 18.36 10.71 -19.71
CA GLY A 663 19.54 10.90 -20.56
C GLY A 663 19.19 11.39 -21.96
N THR A 664 20.21 11.72 -22.75
CA THR A 664 20.03 12.04 -24.17
C THR A 664 19.62 10.78 -24.93
N PRO A 665 18.60 10.83 -25.82
CA PRO A 665 18.21 9.69 -26.65
C PRO A 665 19.36 9.08 -27.45
#